data_AF-A0A965S3A2-F1
#
_entry.id   AF-A0A965S3A2-F1
#
_cell.length_a   1.000
_cell.length_b   1.000
_cell.length_c   1.000
_cell.angle_alpha   90.00
_cell.angle_beta   90.00
_cell.angle_gamma   90.00
#
_symmetry.space_group_name_H-M   'P 1'
#
loop_
_entity.id
_entity.type
_entity.pdbx_description
1 polymer ?
#
loop_
_entity_poly.entity_id
_entity_poly.type
_entity_poly.pdbx_seq_one_letter_code
_entity_poly.pdbx_strand_id
1 'polypeptide(L)'
;MKTTDEIKKNRHSQNINLKHLFSLFLFLAIFDAAKSQTNYFCGTQGSGGSQTNNSAASATLCTQILEDCVPRSNDRVIEVNVNFWVLAPSTNSNSGVWTYSNSTYGNHITTAADASTCINNANAMFASIPSPNLPMNGVTNISNAKIKLKLKSFNYILNTNAYEDPNGTSLGAYNQSWIDPNAINVFLGCESYTFVVTNTLTTPTSTSVGYYSATWGPIYTHGILQPYPNNVIVFNPCLDQIHPWGNFYWDNISNYGGVLAHEVGHLSGLDHTTYDAGPPVWDDITFISPTFGCCVKAEVNDAVKDDGSYKTCANGGSNNLMSQNTACGNVYLSPHQAAVMYFNYRTVLKDLLSSSGYTAAVTVNNAFDYNITTNEIWTTDRYFKGNITVKTNKNLTIKCGLAMTKGAKIIVEPGAQLIIDGGTITNISGQLWDGIYVQGNPNQPQLATNPNNVGSLLYNGIVRIKNNSTIKYATVGVRNYLTTTANTGGVIFAQNSNFVDNVRDVYMSVPASGAQPSASWFYNCNFKTLGVIPPNSLPLQHVELRNITGVKFQACHFLSGATPNSGGKGILSVDAIYTVDNNNTPGSSIFENLTHGIYVNNINPLRTPVISNTTFKDNWYGAYFMNVNYLAFQTNTLTYITRSGASQVYLNNCKYYKIKNNLFTSSTNYAPNGEGVSVYKSKTGAHEIFRNTFSNMNVGINCMDDNGNPSNSTDGLKMNCNDFHVTPNNYDVAMTYSSGLALPLVNKTQGQVLGTPAATLLVRNIYGANCGNQNKWYIYSGSTAIIDHGSNTNTVTAVTQPTATGCKSSYLNVVNKNISLNYSSHCPANPPSSGGTSTISSARLAAMNDYISGLQDQRAAAIAIGETPDDFELQSTVSSKLNLLITDSALADADDVIEILQSNQGFMEDADIQTVFAYMHAGDFSTALNKTNELGSNRTDWKALLTQVIAFQQDTVTGVDSISQEYVDFFDTYATSEDKDGKALAQALLLAASASQYDEPHALPEENYSGRMANQQPQATGLESNKNNSNITVFPNPSRNGINIQFTSIEEGNVKIELKDLLGKLIYTNFSDNKASSNYISLLDVKAGMYLLSITKDKEVIYTTKIIKEN
;
A
#
# COMPACT_ATOMS: atom_id res chain seq x y z
N MET A 1 31.78 15.08 -46.44
CA MET A 1 32.85 14.34 -47.15
C MET A 1 34.07 14.18 -46.24
N LYS A 2 34.19 13.02 -45.58
CA LYS A 2 35.39 12.17 -45.49
C LYS A 2 34.97 10.92 -44.71
N THR A 3 35.49 9.80 -45.18
CA THR A 3 34.96 8.44 -45.14
C THR A 3 35.31 7.68 -43.87
N THR A 4 34.36 6.88 -43.39
CA THR A 4 34.54 5.78 -42.42
C THR A 4 34.21 4.47 -43.12
N ASP A 5 35.21 3.61 -43.27
CA ASP A 5 35.07 2.19 -43.59
C ASP A 5 35.80 1.42 -42.50
N GLU A 6 35.03 0.72 -41.66
CA GLU A 6 35.23 -0.70 -41.30
C GLU A 6 34.25 -1.05 -40.18
N ILE A 7 33.30 -1.92 -40.50
CA ILE A 7 32.70 -3.01 -39.71
C ILE A 7 31.39 -3.39 -40.43
N LYS A 8 31.54 -4.27 -41.42
CA LYS A 8 30.47 -5.12 -41.94
C LYS A 8 31.00 -6.55 -41.94
N LYS A 9 30.55 -7.37 -41.01
CA LYS A 9 30.27 -8.78 -41.27
C LYS A 9 29.42 -9.40 -40.16
N ASN A 10 28.44 -10.18 -40.63
CA ASN A 10 27.59 -11.14 -39.92
C ASN A 10 26.27 -10.63 -39.32
N ARG A 11 25.30 -10.40 -40.20
CA ARG A 11 23.89 -10.80 -40.02
C ARG A 11 23.51 -11.81 -41.10
N HIS A 12 22.48 -12.61 -40.77
CA HIS A 12 21.85 -13.73 -41.48
C HIS A 12 22.34 -15.09 -40.98
N SER A 13 21.51 -15.99 -40.48
CA SER A 13 20.05 -16.17 -40.58
C SER A 13 19.62 -17.07 -39.42
N GLN A 14 18.36 -16.97 -38.96
CA GLN A 14 17.47 -18.11 -38.71
C GLN A 14 16.05 -17.58 -38.45
N ASN A 15 15.17 -17.82 -39.43
CA ASN A 15 13.71 -17.82 -39.27
C ASN A 15 13.34 -19.06 -38.44
N ILE A 16 12.69 -18.89 -37.29
CA ILE A 16 11.95 -19.96 -36.63
C ILE A 16 10.56 -19.47 -36.22
N ASN A 17 9.58 -20.30 -36.57
CA ASN A 17 8.13 -20.20 -36.45
C ASN A 17 7.58 -19.58 -35.15
N LEU A 18 6.72 -18.57 -35.31
CA LEU A 18 6.06 -17.79 -34.26
C LEU A 18 4.76 -18.42 -33.68
N LYS A 19 4.55 -19.74 -33.84
CA LYS A 19 3.29 -20.41 -33.45
C LYS A 19 3.38 -21.38 -32.27
N HIS A 20 4.53 -21.52 -31.61
CA HIS A 20 4.70 -22.38 -30.43
C HIS A 20 5.30 -21.68 -29.19
N LEU A 21 5.34 -20.34 -29.16
CA LEU A 21 5.75 -19.59 -27.96
C LEU A 21 4.56 -19.13 -27.08
N PHE A 22 3.32 -19.34 -27.50
CA PHE A 22 2.12 -18.90 -26.75
C PHE A 22 1.61 -19.92 -25.72
N SER A 23 2.19 -21.13 -25.65
CA SER A 23 1.72 -22.20 -24.77
C SER A 23 2.65 -22.49 -23.59
N LEU A 24 3.74 -21.74 -23.42
CA LEU A 24 4.70 -21.92 -22.30
C LEU A 24 4.59 -20.84 -21.21
N PHE A 25 3.81 -19.78 -21.44
CA PHE A 25 3.54 -18.73 -20.44
C PHE A 25 2.30 -19.01 -19.57
N LEU A 26 1.55 -20.09 -19.85
CA LEU A 26 0.31 -20.43 -19.13
C LEU A 26 0.49 -21.55 -18.08
N PHE A 27 1.69 -22.12 -17.93
CA PHE A 27 1.95 -23.25 -17.01
C PHE A 27 2.68 -22.88 -15.71
N LEU A 28 2.97 -21.59 -15.48
CA LEU A 28 3.61 -21.10 -14.25
C LEU A 28 2.64 -20.39 -13.28
N ALA A 29 1.34 -20.38 -13.57
CA ALA A 29 0.34 -19.65 -12.78
C ALA A 29 -0.58 -20.55 -11.90
N ILE A 30 -0.30 -21.85 -11.76
CA ILE A 30 -1.18 -22.80 -11.04
C ILE A 30 -0.50 -23.46 -9.81
N PHE A 31 0.67 -22.98 -9.38
CA PHE A 31 1.30 -23.42 -8.12
C PHE A 31 1.52 -22.26 -7.15
N ASP A 32 0.46 -21.50 -6.82
CA ASP A 32 0.50 -20.52 -5.72
C ASP A 32 -0.70 -20.60 -4.77
N ALA A 33 -1.40 -21.73 -4.78
CA ALA A 33 -2.42 -22.07 -3.79
C ALA A 33 -1.88 -23.00 -2.69
N ALA A 34 -0.59 -22.87 -2.34
CA ALA A 34 -0.05 -23.36 -1.08
C ALA A 34 -0.03 -22.19 -0.10
N LYS A 35 -0.64 -22.36 1.09
CA LYS A 35 -0.67 -21.37 2.19
C LYS A 35 0.62 -20.54 2.22
N SER A 36 0.48 -19.21 2.13
CA SER A 36 1.60 -18.27 2.11
C SER A 36 2.53 -18.49 3.32
N GLN A 37 3.60 -19.26 3.14
CA GLN A 37 4.73 -19.21 4.05
C GLN A 37 5.47 -17.93 3.69
N THR A 38 5.26 -16.88 4.48
CA THR A 38 6.12 -15.70 4.47
C THR A 38 7.56 -16.16 4.63
N ASN A 39 8.36 -16.08 3.57
CA ASN A 39 9.79 -16.39 3.62
C ASN A 39 10.44 -15.49 4.68
N TYR A 40 10.70 -16.08 5.85
CA TYR A 40 11.37 -15.42 6.95
C TYR A 40 12.83 -15.21 6.59
N PHE A 41 13.45 -14.35 7.37
CA PHE A 41 14.75 -13.71 7.18
C PHE A 41 15.95 -14.61 6.83
N CYS A 42 15.82 -15.92 7.00
CA CYS A 42 16.77 -16.90 6.50
C CYS A 42 16.00 -17.94 5.71
N GLY A 43 16.53 -18.31 4.52
CA GLY A 43 15.90 -19.30 3.65
C GLY A 43 15.52 -20.56 4.42
N THR A 44 14.23 -20.84 4.50
CA THR A 44 13.73 -22.11 5.03
C THR A 44 14.20 -23.21 4.09
N GLN A 45 15.12 -24.08 4.53
CA GLN A 45 15.43 -25.31 3.81
C GLN A 45 14.25 -26.26 4.00
N GLY A 46 13.44 -26.43 2.95
CA GLY A 46 12.58 -27.59 2.83
C GLY A 46 13.44 -28.84 2.80
N SER A 47 13.19 -29.77 3.71
CA SER A 47 13.86 -31.07 3.80
C SER A 47 13.73 -31.84 2.48
N GLY A 48 14.81 -31.93 1.70
CA GLY A 48 14.80 -32.69 0.45
C GLY A 48 15.99 -32.44 -0.45
N GLY A 49 17.19 -32.82 -0.02
CA GLY A 49 18.36 -32.85 -0.90
C GLY A 49 19.67 -32.93 -0.12
N SER A 50 20.28 -34.12 -0.07
CA SER A 50 21.67 -34.28 0.35
C SER A 50 22.56 -33.43 -0.57
N GLN A 51 23.01 -32.26 -0.12
CA GLN A 51 24.11 -31.53 -0.73
C GLN A 51 25.32 -31.49 0.19
N THR A 52 26.38 -32.05 -0.35
CA THR A 52 27.74 -32.04 0.18
C THR A 52 28.27 -30.62 0.38
N ASN A 53 28.74 -30.35 1.59
CA ASN A 53 29.80 -29.42 1.99
C ASN A 53 30.16 -28.29 1.00
N ASN A 54 29.59 -27.10 1.25
CA ASN A 54 30.12 -25.78 0.92
C ASN A 54 29.41 -24.78 1.85
N SER A 55 30.00 -23.80 2.55
CA SER A 55 31.35 -23.50 3.03
C SER A 55 31.19 -22.19 3.83
N ALA A 56 31.53 -22.15 5.13
CA ALA A 56 31.73 -21.00 6.04
C ALA A 56 30.79 -19.76 6.10
N ALA A 57 30.17 -19.30 5.00
CA ALA A 57 29.40 -18.05 4.95
C ALA A 57 28.00 -18.14 5.55
N SER A 58 27.37 -19.34 5.59
CA SER A 58 26.06 -19.51 6.23
C SER A 58 26.15 -19.66 7.75
N ALA A 59 27.29 -20.11 8.29
CA ALA A 59 27.51 -20.26 9.72
C ALA A 59 27.64 -18.90 10.43
N THR A 60 28.38 -17.95 9.85
CA THR A 60 28.51 -16.57 10.38
C THR A 60 27.23 -15.75 10.25
N LEU A 61 26.37 -16.07 9.28
CA LEU A 61 25.06 -15.41 9.11
C LEU A 61 24.11 -15.72 10.29
N CYS A 62 24.08 -17.00 10.67
CA CYS A 62 23.20 -17.52 11.69
C CYS A 62 23.58 -17.03 13.10
N THR A 63 24.87 -17.02 13.46
CA THR A 63 25.31 -16.64 14.81
C THR A 63 24.88 -15.21 15.17
N GLN A 64 25.02 -14.24 14.27
CA GLN A 64 24.63 -12.85 14.57
C GLN A 64 23.13 -12.69 14.79
N ILE A 65 22.29 -13.40 14.03
CA ILE A 65 20.83 -13.37 14.22
C ILE A 65 20.47 -13.93 15.60
N LEU A 66 21.09 -15.05 16.00
CA LEU A 66 20.85 -15.63 17.33
C LEU A 66 21.29 -14.67 18.43
N GLU A 67 22.47 -14.06 18.31
CA GLU A 67 22.96 -13.05 19.24
C GLU A 67 22.00 -11.85 19.38
N ASP A 68 21.48 -11.37 18.26
CA ASP A 68 20.47 -10.29 18.24
C ASP A 68 19.14 -10.73 18.88
N CYS A 69 18.81 -12.02 18.82
CA CYS A 69 17.61 -12.62 19.39
C CYS A 69 17.74 -13.01 20.87
N VAL A 70 18.95 -13.02 21.46
CA VAL A 70 19.15 -13.32 22.89
C VAL A 70 18.26 -12.42 23.76
N PRO A 71 17.44 -12.99 24.67
CA PRO A 71 16.62 -12.21 25.59
C PRO A 71 17.47 -11.36 26.54
N ARG A 72 17.12 -10.08 26.69
CA ARG A 72 17.82 -9.11 27.54
C ARG A 72 16.95 -8.69 28.72
N SER A 73 17.55 -8.12 29.76
CA SER A 73 16.84 -7.69 30.99
C SER A 73 15.65 -6.76 30.71
N ASN A 74 15.80 -5.85 29.76
CA ASN A 74 14.77 -4.88 29.35
C ASN A 74 13.74 -5.43 28.35
N ASP A 75 13.91 -6.66 27.87
CA ASP A 75 12.89 -7.28 27.01
C ASP A 75 11.64 -7.61 27.83
N ARG A 76 10.48 -7.43 27.19
CA ARG A 76 9.20 -7.85 27.75
C ARG A 76 9.03 -9.36 27.57
N VAL A 77 8.28 -9.96 28.48
CA VAL A 77 8.00 -11.40 28.48
C VAL A 77 6.99 -11.73 27.37
N ILE A 78 7.32 -12.72 26.53
CA ILE A 78 6.41 -13.31 25.55
C ILE A 78 5.46 -14.28 26.28
N GLU A 79 4.16 -14.02 26.23
CA GLU A 79 3.13 -14.88 26.82
C GLU A 79 2.52 -15.83 25.76
N VAL A 80 2.70 -17.15 25.94
CA VAL A 80 2.28 -18.23 25.04
C VAL A 80 1.04 -18.93 25.60
N ASN A 81 0.01 -19.13 24.79
CA ASN A 81 -1.21 -19.82 25.20
C ASN A 81 -0.98 -21.34 25.30
N VAL A 82 -1.54 -21.96 26.34
CA VAL A 82 -1.52 -23.41 26.55
C VAL A 82 -2.93 -23.90 26.88
N ASN A 83 -3.40 -24.91 26.18
CA ASN A 83 -4.62 -25.67 26.47
C ASN A 83 -4.25 -27.00 27.11
N PHE A 84 -4.98 -27.39 28.15
CA PHE A 84 -4.90 -28.73 28.73
C PHE A 84 -6.12 -29.54 28.32
N TRP A 85 -5.88 -30.75 27.83
CA TRP A 85 -6.88 -31.72 27.40
C TRP A 85 -6.72 -32.99 28.20
N VAL A 86 -7.58 -33.18 29.20
CA VAL A 86 -7.59 -34.39 30.03
C VAL A 86 -8.50 -35.42 29.39
N LEU A 87 -7.92 -36.52 28.94
CA LEU A 87 -8.64 -37.63 28.33
C LEU A 87 -9.08 -38.60 29.43
N ALA A 88 -10.25 -39.20 29.26
CA ALA A 88 -10.77 -40.22 30.15
C ALA A 88 -11.65 -41.22 29.41
N PRO A 89 -11.75 -42.48 29.88
CA PRO A 89 -12.56 -43.49 29.25
C PRO A 89 -14.06 -43.18 29.40
N SER A 90 -14.83 -43.45 28.35
CA SER A 90 -16.27 -43.16 28.27
C SER A 90 -17.12 -43.94 29.28
N THR A 91 -16.57 -44.99 29.87
CA THR A 91 -17.20 -45.86 30.86
C THR A 91 -17.03 -45.35 32.30
N ASN A 92 -16.19 -44.33 32.54
CA ASN A 92 -15.96 -43.79 33.87
C ASN A 92 -16.97 -42.67 34.17
N SER A 93 -17.83 -42.87 35.19
CA SER A 93 -18.85 -41.88 35.60
C SER A 93 -18.29 -40.72 36.41
N ASN A 94 -17.02 -40.78 36.83
CA ASN A 94 -16.38 -39.72 37.59
C ASN A 94 -15.71 -38.73 36.65
N SER A 95 -16.47 -37.70 36.25
CA SER A 95 -15.99 -36.55 35.50
C SER A 95 -14.79 -35.90 36.20
N GLY A 96 -13.57 -36.21 35.75
CA GLY A 96 -12.33 -35.59 36.22
C GLY A 96 -11.26 -36.53 36.79
N VAL A 97 -11.51 -37.83 36.97
CA VAL A 97 -10.50 -38.71 37.57
C VAL A 97 -9.50 -39.19 36.53
N TRP A 98 -8.22 -38.89 36.76
CA TRP A 98 -7.10 -39.58 36.11
C TRP A 98 -6.81 -40.83 36.94
N THR A 99 -7.31 -41.99 36.52
CA THR A 99 -7.17 -43.25 37.28
C THR A 99 -5.99 -44.05 36.74
N TYR A 100 -4.86 -44.05 37.45
CA TYR A 100 -3.93 -45.18 37.39
C TYR A 100 -4.26 -46.14 38.55
N SER A 101 -4.77 -47.31 38.23
CA SER A 101 -5.42 -48.21 39.19
C SER A 101 -4.48 -49.08 40.03
N ASN A 102 -3.25 -48.65 40.32
CA ASN A 102 -2.32 -49.43 41.14
C ASN A 102 -1.44 -48.63 42.12
N SER A 103 -1.65 -47.32 42.22
CA SER A 103 -0.92 -46.49 43.18
C SER A 103 -1.50 -46.65 44.59
N THR A 104 -0.63 -46.94 45.57
CA THR A 104 -0.94 -46.92 47.01
C THR A 104 -1.41 -45.54 47.53
N TYR A 105 -1.42 -44.50 46.67
CA TYR A 105 -1.67 -43.09 47.00
C TYR A 105 -3.05 -42.58 46.55
N GLY A 106 -3.86 -43.40 45.88
CA GLY A 106 -5.26 -43.10 45.54
C GLY A 106 -5.47 -42.35 44.23
N ASN A 107 -6.66 -42.47 43.66
CA ASN A 107 -7.05 -41.82 42.40
C ASN A 107 -7.03 -40.28 42.53
N HIS A 108 -6.26 -39.59 41.68
CA HIS A 108 -6.22 -38.12 41.66
C HIS A 108 -7.13 -37.55 40.57
N ILE A 109 -7.85 -36.48 40.91
CA ILE A 109 -8.67 -35.73 39.96
C ILE A 109 -7.83 -34.58 39.45
N THR A 110 -7.43 -34.63 38.18
CA THR A 110 -6.71 -33.51 37.56
C THR A 110 -7.65 -32.34 37.37
N THR A 111 -7.35 -31.22 38.02
CA THR A 111 -8.12 -29.98 37.93
C THR A 111 -7.40 -28.91 37.12
N ALA A 112 -8.13 -27.86 36.75
CA ALA A 112 -7.54 -26.66 36.18
C ALA A 112 -6.51 -25.98 37.13
N ALA A 113 -6.64 -26.17 38.45
CA ALA A 113 -5.68 -25.67 39.43
C ALA A 113 -4.35 -26.46 39.39
N ASP A 114 -4.42 -27.78 39.19
CA ASP A 114 -3.22 -28.60 39.02
C ASP A 114 -2.49 -28.25 37.71
N ALA A 115 -3.23 -28.07 36.61
CA ALA A 115 -2.68 -27.59 35.34
C ALA A 115 -2.04 -26.20 35.48
N SER A 116 -2.68 -25.29 36.21
CA SER A 116 -2.12 -23.96 36.50
C SER A 116 -0.83 -24.06 37.32
N THR A 117 -0.76 -24.99 38.29
CA THR A 117 0.43 -25.23 39.10
C THR A 117 1.58 -25.79 38.26
N CYS A 118 1.28 -26.73 37.36
CA CYS A 118 2.24 -27.27 36.39
C CYS A 118 2.83 -26.15 35.51
N ILE A 119 1.98 -25.29 34.95
CA ILE A 119 2.38 -24.11 34.18
C ILE A 119 3.23 -23.15 35.02
N ASN A 120 2.88 -22.90 36.28
CA ASN A 120 3.65 -22.01 37.16
C ASN A 120 5.05 -22.57 37.45
N ASN A 121 5.17 -23.87 37.63
CA ASN A 121 6.45 -24.55 37.84
C ASN A 121 7.33 -24.48 36.57
N ALA A 122 6.75 -24.68 35.38
CA ALA A 122 7.46 -24.47 34.11
C ALA A 122 7.90 -23.00 33.94
N ASN A 123 7.01 -22.05 34.25
CA ASN A 123 7.31 -20.62 34.20
C ASN A 123 8.44 -20.20 35.15
N ALA A 124 8.57 -20.83 36.31
CA ALA A 124 9.65 -20.55 37.24
C ALA A 124 11.04 -20.83 36.62
N MET A 125 11.15 -21.89 35.82
CA MET A 125 12.39 -22.24 35.11
C MET A 125 12.74 -21.21 34.03
N PHE A 126 11.75 -20.75 33.25
CA PHE A 126 11.97 -19.69 32.26
C PHE A 126 12.24 -18.31 32.89
N ALA A 127 11.69 -18.04 34.07
CA ALA A 127 11.79 -16.74 34.73
C ALA A 127 13.08 -16.54 35.55
N SER A 128 13.72 -17.63 35.97
CA SER A 128 14.91 -17.59 36.84
C SER A 128 15.91 -18.66 36.40
N ILE A 129 16.74 -18.32 35.40
CA ILE A 129 17.75 -19.22 34.86
C ILE A 129 19.01 -19.17 35.76
N PRO A 130 19.45 -20.30 36.33
CA PRO A 130 20.64 -20.36 37.17
C PRO A 130 21.93 -20.34 36.32
N SER A 131 23.10 -20.43 36.97
CA SER A 131 24.36 -20.64 36.24
C SER A 131 24.44 -22.07 35.67
N PRO A 132 25.14 -22.27 34.53
CA PRO A 132 25.43 -23.60 34.00
C PRO A 132 26.31 -24.38 34.98
N ASN A 133 26.06 -25.69 35.10
CA ASN A 133 26.93 -26.59 35.84
C ASN A 133 28.25 -26.85 35.08
N LEU A 134 28.20 -26.86 33.74
CA LEU A 134 29.37 -27.01 32.86
C LEU A 134 29.60 -25.73 32.04
N PRO A 135 30.20 -24.67 32.63
CA PRO A 135 30.39 -23.39 31.96
C PRO A 135 31.42 -23.47 30.82
N MET A 136 31.08 -22.84 29.70
CA MET A 136 31.99 -22.54 28.60
C MET A 136 32.60 -21.14 28.73
N ASN A 137 33.91 -21.04 28.46
CA ASN A 137 34.60 -19.76 28.46
C ASN A 137 34.08 -18.83 27.35
N GLY A 138 33.82 -17.57 27.69
CA GLY A 138 33.42 -16.53 26.74
C GLY A 138 31.90 -16.39 26.50
N VAL A 139 31.07 -17.29 27.04
CA VAL A 139 29.60 -17.20 26.92
C VAL A 139 29.03 -16.36 28.07
N THR A 140 28.25 -15.33 27.74
CA THR A 140 27.54 -14.50 28.73
C THR A 140 26.15 -15.08 28.98
N ASN A 141 25.90 -15.62 30.18
CA ASN A 141 24.64 -16.26 30.53
C ASN A 141 23.47 -15.28 30.64
N ILE A 142 22.26 -15.79 30.41
CA ILE A 142 21.01 -15.09 30.66
C ILE A 142 20.45 -15.46 32.03
N SER A 143 19.73 -14.53 32.67
CA SER A 143 19.03 -14.79 33.94
C SER A 143 17.54 -15.10 33.76
N ASN A 144 17.00 -14.90 32.56
CA ASN A 144 15.57 -15.05 32.26
C ASN A 144 15.36 -15.25 30.74
N ALA A 145 14.60 -16.28 30.34
CA ALA A 145 14.30 -16.61 28.95
C ALA A 145 13.28 -15.65 28.31
N LYS A 146 12.58 -14.85 29.11
CA LYS A 146 11.49 -13.94 28.71
C LYS A 146 10.35 -14.65 27.99
N ILE A 147 10.06 -15.87 28.41
CA ILE A 147 8.92 -16.69 27.94
C ILE A 147 8.04 -17.02 29.14
N LYS A 148 6.73 -16.96 28.97
CA LYS A 148 5.73 -17.31 29.99
C LYS A 148 4.57 -18.07 29.34
N LEU A 149 4.28 -19.24 29.86
CA LEU A 149 3.12 -20.04 29.51
C LEU A 149 1.88 -19.53 30.26
N LYS A 150 0.74 -19.53 29.59
CA LYS A 150 -0.55 -19.13 30.14
C LYS A 150 -1.60 -20.17 29.84
N LEU A 151 -2.31 -20.63 30.87
CA LEU A 151 -3.47 -21.49 30.71
C LEU A 151 -4.56 -20.70 29.97
N LYS A 152 -4.86 -21.09 28.74
CA LYS A 152 -5.94 -20.54 27.91
C LYS A 152 -7.24 -21.31 28.17
N SER A 153 -7.18 -22.63 28.21
CA SER A 153 -8.32 -23.47 28.57
C SER A 153 -7.89 -24.78 29.21
N PHE A 154 -8.80 -25.36 29.98
CA PHE A 154 -8.69 -26.70 30.54
C PHE A 154 -9.97 -27.43 30.17
N ASN A 155 -9.83 -28.55 29.46
CA ASN A 155 -10.93 -29.28 28.87
C ASN A 155 -10.83 -30.76 29.27
N TYR A 156 -12.00 -31.37 29.46
CA TYR A 156 -12.14 -32.77 29.79
C TYR A 156 -12.85 -33.49 28.64
N ILE A 157 -12.29 -34.60 28.18
CA ILE A 157 -12.83 -35.36 27.04
C ILE A 157 -13.06 -36.81 27.47
N LEU A 158 -14.31 -37.24 27.33
CA LEU A 158 -14.71 -38.64 27.51
C LEU A 158 -14.56 -39.39 26.19
N ASN A 159 -13.41 -40.03 25.98
CA ASN A 159 -13.13 -40.84 24.81
C ASN A 159 -12.13 -41.96 25.18
N THR A 160 -12.63 -43.19 25.28
CA THR A 160 -11.81 -44.38 25.63
C THR A 160 -10.66 -44.58 24.66
N ASN A 161 -10.87 -44.42 23.36
CA ASN A 161 -9.82 -44.65 22.37
C ASN A 161 -8.70 -43.62 22.49
N ALA A 162 -9.04 -42.34 22.66
CA ALA A 162 -8.05 -41.28 22.83
C ALA A 162 -7.34 -41.39 24.20
N TYR A 163 -8.05 -41.84 25.23
CA TYR A 163 -7.48 -42.10 26.55
C TYR A 163 -6.44 -43.24 26.50
N GLU A 164 -6.74 -44.34 25.81
CA GLU A 164 -5.89 -45.54 25.72
C GLU A 164 -4.76 -45.43 24.70
N ASP A 165 -4.89 -44.55 23.71
CA ASP A 165 -3.90 -44.30 22.64
C ASP A 165 -3.69 -42.78 22.41
N PRO A 166 -3.17 -42.04 23.41
CA PRO A 166 -2.94 -40.60 23.30
C PRO A 166 -1.78 -40.24 22.35
N ASN A 167 -1.05 -41.20 21.77
CA ASN A 167 0.05 -40.95 20.83
C ASN A 167 -0.18 -41.55 19.41
N GLY A 168 -1.11 -42.49 19.23
CA GLY A 168 -1.24 -43.26 17.98
C GLY A 168 -2.30 -42.79 16.99
N THR A 169 -2.79 -43.72 16.16
CA THR A 169 -3.66 -43.48 14.99
C THR A 169 -4.98 -42.77 15.31
N SER A 170 -5.43 -42.84 16.56
CA SER A 170 -6.70 -42.28 17.01
C SER A 170 -6.70 -40.75 17.12
N LEU A 171 -5.55 -40.11 17.37
CA LEU A 171 -5.42 -38.65 17.39
C LEU A 171 -5.41 -38.04 15.98
N GLY A 172 -4.82 -38.73 14.99
CA GLY A 172 -4.86 -38.31 13.58
C GLY A 172 -6.25 -38.41 12.93
N ALA A 173 -7.03 -39.45 13.26
CA ALA A 173 -8.32 -39.72 12.62
C ALA A 173 -9.53 -38.97 13.24
N TYR A 174 -9.47 -38.58 14.53
CA TYR A 174 -10.62 -38.00 15.25
C TYR A 174 -10.45 -36.53 15.72
N ASN A 175 -9.22 -35.97 15.78
CA ASN A 175 -8.92 -34.81 16.66
C ASN A 175 -8.46 -33.48 16.02
N GLN A 176 -8.64 -33.24 14.72
CA GLN A 176 -8.41 -31.87 14.19
C GLN A 176 -9.34 -30.82 14.84
N SER A 177 -10.46 -31.23 15.45
CA SER A 177 -11.42 -30.32 16.10
C SER A 177 -11.00 -29.85 17.51
N TRP A 178 -10.14 -30.59 18.21
CA TRP A 178 -9.67 -30.22 19.57
C TRP A 178 -8.35 -29.45 19.53
N ILE A 179 -7.56 -29.62 18.48
CA ILE A 179 -6.31 -28.88 18.34
C ILE A 179 -6.63 -27.42 18.03
N ASP A 180 -6.43 -26.56 19.02
CA ASP A 180 -6.47 -25.12 18.81
C ASP A 180 -5.17 -24.68 18.14
N PRO A 181 -5.21 -24.19 16.88
CA PRO A 181 -3.99 -23.74 16.19
C PRO A 181 -3.34 -22.51 16.85
N ASN A 182 -4.04 -21.84 17.78
CA ASN A 182 -3.58 -20.63 18.46
C ASN A 182 -3.11 -20.86 19.91
N ALA A 183 -2.76 -22.11 20.25
CA ALA A 183 -2.24 -22.49 21.56
C ALA A 183 -1.39 -23.77 21.47
N ILE A 184 -0.52 -23.98 22.45
CA ILE A 184 0.09 -25.28 22.72
C ILE A 184 -0.99 -26.19 23.32
N ASN A 185 -1.19 -27.38 22.79
CA ASN A 185 -2.20 -28.32 23.24
C ASN A 185 -1.53 -29.47 23.99
N VAL A 186 -1.69 -29.49 25.31
CA VAL A 186 -1.15 -30.54 26.19
C VAL A 186 -2.24 -31.58 26.43
N PHE A 187 -2.03 -32.80 25.94
CA PHE A 187 -2.93 -33.94 26.14
C PHE A 187 -2.44 -34.83 27.27
N LEU A 188 -3.37 -35.33 28.08
CA LEU A 188 -3.10 -36.25 29.17
C LEU A 188 -3.95 -37.50 28.99
N GLY A 189 -3.31 -38.65 28.80
CA GLY A 189 -3.95 -39.96 28.65
C GLY A 189 -3.19 -41.07 29.37
N CYS A 190 -3.56 -42.33 29.11
CA CYS A 190 -2.91 -43.51 29.67
C CYS A 190 -2.80 -44.63 28.65
N GLU A 191 -1.59 -44.98 28.20
CA GLU A 191 -1.41 -46.17 27.37
C GLU A 191 -1.39 -47.46 28.19
N SER A 192 -2.10 -48.48 27.73
CA SER A 192 -2.08 -49.83 28.32
C SER A 192 -1.07 -50.79 27.65
N TYR A 193 -0.43 -50.39 26.54
CA TYR A 193 0.53 -51.22 25.79
C TYR A 193 1.67 -50.39 25.18
N THR A 194 2.91 -50.78 25.41
CA THR A 194 4.12 -50.18 24.81
C THR A 194 4.18 -50.43 23.31
N PHE A 195 4.16 -49.36 22.50
CA PHE A 195 4.55 -49.39 21.09
C PHE A 195 5.51 -48.24 20.75
N VAL A 196 6.62 -48.59 20.10
CA VAL A 196 7.56 -47.63 19.50
C VAL A 196 7.12 -47.38 18.07
N VAL A 197 6.69 -46.16 17.75
CA VAL A 197 6.63 -45.69 16.35
C VAL A 197 7.90 -44.88 16.08
N THR A 198 8.91 -45.52 15.50
CA THR A 198 9.96 -44.81 14.79
C THR A 198 9.43 -44.48 13.40
N ASN A 199 9.54 -43.22 12.98
CA ASN A 199 9.56 -42.91 11.56
C ASN A 199 10.71 -41.96 11.24
N THR A 200 11.81 -42.57 10.81
CA THR A 200 12.81 -41.95 9.96
C THR A 200 12.18 -41.62 8.62
N LEU A 201 12.36 -40.38 8.15
CA LEU A 201 12.97 -40.12 6.84
C LEU A 201 13.46 -38.68 6.88
N THR A 202 14.74 -38.50 7.24
CA THR A 202 15.45 -37.22 7.08
C THR A 202 14.90 -36.03 7.91
N THR A 203 14.33 -36.39 9.08
CA THR A 203 14.20 -35.73 10.40
C THR A 203 13.45 -34.40 10.59
N PRO A 204 12.13 -34.48 10.84
CA PRO A 204 11.40 -33.78 11.91
C PRO A 204 11.11 -34.76 13.07
N THR A 205 11.76 -34.60 14.22
CA THR A 205 11.63 -35.49 15.40
C THR A 205 11.79 -34.63 16.67
N SER A 206 10.91 -34.55 17.67
CA SER A 206 9.69 -35.25 18.07
C SER A 206 8.93 -34.40 19.11
N THR A 207 7.60 -34.50 19.18
CA THR A 207 6.84 -34.27 20.44
C THR A 207 6.14 -35.59 20.74
N SER A 208 6.54 -36.30 21.80
CA SER A 208 5.78 -37.44 22.33
C SER A 208 6.36 -37.90 23.66
N VAL A 209 5.53 -38.06 24.70
CA VAL A 209 5.93 -38.91 25.84
C VAL A 209 5.82 -40.38 25.41
N GLY A 210 6.97 -41.04 25.30
CA GLY A 210 7.11 -42.48 25.14
C GLY A 210 8.38 -42.95 25.84
N TYR A 211 8.22 -43.89 26.78
CA TYR A 211 9.28 -44.35 27.68
C TYR A 211 10.02 -45.58 27.12
N TYR A 212 11.35 -45.61 27.29
CA TYR A 212 12.20 -46.78 27.04
C TYR A 212 12.06 -47.83 28.16
N SER A 213 12.01 -49.12 27.82
CA SER A 213 12.36 -50.19 28.76
C SER A 213 13.36 -51.17 28.13
N ALA A 214 14.33 -51.60 28.95
CA ALA A 214 15.49 -52.38 28.54
C ALA A 214 15.15 -53.88 28.36
N THR A 215 15.07 -54.36 27.11
CA THR A 215 15.41 -55.76 26.74
C THR A 215 15.73 -55.85 25.24
N TRP A 216 16.73 -56.64 24.90
CA TRP A 216 17.42 -56.69 23.61
C TRP A 216 16.59 -57.22 22.40
N GLY A 217 16.40 -56.39 21.35
CA GLY A 217 16.23 -56.69 19.91
C GLY A 217 14.90 -57.32 19.39
N PRO A 218 14.65 -57.44 18.06
CA PRO A 218 14.92 -56.56 16.91
C PRO A 218 13.66 -55.82 16.38
N ILE A 219 13.90 -54.87 15.48
CA ILE A 219 13.02 -53.93 14.77
C ILE A 219 11.77 -54.56 14.12
N TYR A 220 10.57 -54.01 14.38
CA TYR A 220 9.39 -54.13 13.50
C TYR A 220 8.62 -52.80 13.42
N THR A 221 8.45 -52.33 12.18
CA THR A 221 7.91 -51.02 11.76
C THR A 221 6.41 -51.09 11.41
N HIS A 222 5.61 -50.15 11.91
CA HIS A 222 4.25 -49.88 11.40
C HIS A 222 4.16 -48.43 10.91
N GLY A 223 4.12 -48.24 9.58
CA GLY A 223 3.98 -46.94 8.93
C GLY A 223 2.53 -46.49 8.84
N ILE A 224 2.19 -45.38 9.50
CA ILE A 224 1.01 -44.55 9.19
C ILE A 224 1.40 -43.07 9.27
N LEU A 225 1.17 -42.35 8.16
CA LEU A 225 1.42 -40.92 7.92
C LEU A 225 0.25 -40.08 8.46
N GLN A 226 0.45 -39.29 9.52
CA GLN A 226 -0.44 -38.18 9.87
C GLN A 226 0.40 -36.97 10.36
N PRO A 227 0.33 -35.79 9.72
CA PRO A 227 1.10 -34.62 10.12
C PRO A 227 0.47 -33.98 11.36
N TYR A 228 1.06 -34.17 12.54
CA TYR A 228 0.69 -33.36 13.69
C TYR A 228 1.18 -31.91 13.49
N PRO A 229 0.36 -30.89 13.80
CA PRO A 229 0.82 -29.51 13.82
C PRO A 229 1.85 -29.29 14.96
N ASN A 230 2.80 -28.36 14.76
CA ASN A 230 3.94 -28.05 15.66
C ASN A 230 3.54 -27.43 17.03
N ASN A 231 2.38 -27.79 17.59
CA ASN A 231 1.82 -27.18 18.78
C ASN A 231 1.13 -28.20 19.72
N VAL A 232 1.56 -29.46 19.71
CA VAL A 232 0.99 -30.55 20.52
C VAL A 232 2.05 -31.12 21.45
N ILE A 233 1.67 -31.38 22.71
CA ILE A 233 2.47 -32.10 23.70
C ILE A 233 1.57 -33.19 24.27
N VAL A 234 2.07 -34.41 24.44
CA VAL A 234 1.32 -35.52 25.03
C VAL A 234 2.05 -36.02 26.26
N PHE A 235 1.35 -36.12 27.39
CA PHE A 235 1.84 -36.79 28.59
C PHE A 235 1.20 -38.18 28.71
N ASN A 236 2.04 -39.21 28.80
CA ASN A 236 1.65 -40.60 29.05
C ASN A 236 2.34 -41.13 30.33
N PRO A 237 1.69 -41.03 31.49
CA PRO A 237 2.30 -41.37 32.76
C PRO A 237 2.17 -42.85 33.20
N CYS A 238 1.82 -43.77 32.30
CA CYS A 238 1.35 -45.11 32.69
C CYS A 238 2.42 -46.20 32.95
N LEU A 239 3.60 -45.84 33.47
CA LEU A 239 4.61 -46.83 33.87
C LEU A 239 5.19 -46.56 35.27
N ASP A 240 5.18 -47.61 36.10
CA ASP A 240 5.90 -47.77 37.38
C ASP A 240 7.44 -47.81 37.18
N GLN A 241 8.01 -46.92 36.37
CA GLN A 241 9.47 -46.82 36.20
C GLN A 241 10.02 -45.50 36.73
N ILE A 242 11.16 -45.63 37.42
CA ILE A 242 11.95 -44.52 37.95
C ILE A 242 12.35 -43.61 36.78
N HIS A 243 11.82 -42.39 36.77
CA HIS A 243 12.26 -41.37 35.81
C HIS A 243 13.50 -40.69 36.29
N PRO A 244 14.45 -40.39 35.39
CA PRO A 244 15.66 -39.67 35.76
C PRO A 244 15.31 -38.40 36.56
N TRP A 245 14.17 -37.73 36.34
CA TRP A 245 13.80 -36.53 37.10
C TRP A 245 13.35 -36.78 38.57
N GLY A 246 13.33 -38.03 39.05
CA GLY A 246 12.99 -38.42 40.44
C GLY A 246 11.70 -39.24 40.57
N ASN A 247 11.45 -39.76 41.78
CA ASN A 247 10.17 -40.39 42.15
C ASN A 247 9.06 -39.33 42.16
N PHE A 248 8.47 -39.05 40.99
CA PHE A 248 7.21 -38.32 40.94
C PHE A 248 6.12 -39.25 41.47
N TYR A 249 5.31 -38.76 42.40
CA TYR A 249 4.01 -39.36 42.62
C TYR A 249 3.24 -39.12 41.31
N TRP A 250 3.24 -40.12 40.42
CA TRP A 250 2.83 -40.05 39.02
C TRP A 250 1.36 -39.64 38.83
N ASP A 251 0.60 -39.57 39.92
CA ASP A 251 -0.82 -39.27 39.93
C ASP A 251 -1.15 -37.76 39.86
N ASN A 252 -0.19 -36.82 40.03
CA ASN A 252 -0.49 -35.38 40.02
C ASN A 252 0.30 -34.56 38.99
N ILE A 253 -0.42 -34.01 38.00
CA ILE A 253 0.12 -33.15 36.93
C ILE A 253 0.84 -31.90 37.46
N SER A 254 0.53 -31.43 38.68
CA SER A 254 1.19 -30.26 39.30
C SER A 254 2.72 -30.40 39.33
N ASN A 255 3.22 -31.64 39.38
CA ASN A 255 4.65 -31.95 39.50
C ASN A 255 5.40 -31.97 38.14
N TYR A 256 4.69 -31.83 37.02
CA TYR A 256 5.25 -32.00 35.67
C TYR A 256 5.81 -30.70 35.09
N GLY A 257 5.96 -29.63 35.87
CA GLY A 257 6.42 -28.34 35.35
C GLY A 257 7.77 -28.39 34.64
N GLY A 258 8.72 -29.20 35.14
CA GLY A 258 10.01 -29.41 34.48
C GLY A 258 9.90 -30.14 33.14
N VAL A 259 9.07 -31.19 33.11
CA VAL A 259 8.76 -31.93 31.87
C VAL A 259 8.08 -31.02 30.86
N LEU A 260 7.09 -30.23 31.30
CA LEU A 260 6.43 -29.24 30.43
C LEU A 260 7.41 -28.22 29.87
N ALA A 261 8.34 -27.70 30.67
CA ALA A 261 9.36 -26.76 30.21
C ALA A 261 10.30 -27.39 29.16
N HIS A 262 10.70 -28.65 29.36
CA HIS A 262 11.51 -29.43 28.42
C HIS A 262 10.79 -29.63 27.06
N GLU A 263 9.55 -30.11 27.10
CA GLU A 263 8.75 -30.34 25.88
C GLU A 263 8.43 -29.03 25.14
N VAL A 264 8.23 -27.94 25.87
CA VAL A 264 8.12 -26.60 25.28
C VAL A 264 9.43 -26.19 24.58
N GLY A 265 10.58 -26.61 25.10
CA GLY A 265 11.88 -26.48 24.43
C GLY A 265 11.88 -27.15 23.06
N HIS A 266 11.48 -28.42 22.99
CA HIS A 266 11.35 -29.14 21.71
C HIS A 266 10.37 -28.49 20.75
N LEU A 267 9.17 -28.17 21.25
CA LEU A 267 8.12 -27.51 20.48
C LEU A 267 8.59 -26.19 19.88
N SER A 268 9.49 -25.48 20.56
CA SER A 268 10.05 -24.21 20.12
C SER A 268 11.39 -24.33 19.37
N GLY A 269 11.78 -25.54 18.98
CA GLY A 269 12.86 -25.81 18.02
C GLY A 269 14.16 -26.30 18.64
N LEU A 270 14.20 -26.63 19.93
CA LEU A 270 15.40 -27.16 20.59
C LEU A 270 15.50 -28.67 20.46
N ASP A 271 16.75 -29.15 20.45
CA ASP A 271 17.08 -30.58 20.50
C ASP A 271 17.78 -30.91 21.83
N HIS A 272 17.88 -32.20 22.15
CA HIS A 272 18.58 -32.66 23.35
C HIS A 272 20.05 -32.23 23.35
N THR A 273 20.57 -31.90 24.54
CA THR A 273 21.99 -31.57 24.75
C THR A 273 22.82 -32.78 25.17
N THR A 274 22.19 -33.97 25.24
CA THR A 274 22.79 -35.27 25.51
C THR A 274 22.57 -36.19 24.31
N TYR A 275 23.52 -37.09 24.04
CA TYR A 275 23.62 -37.82 22.77
C TYR A 275 23.57 -39.33 22.96
N ASP A 276 22.55 -40.02 22.42
CA ASP A 276 22.51 -41.49 22.34
C ASP A 276 23.31 -42.03 21.13
N ALA A 277 24.07 -43.10 21.33
CA ALA A 277 25.10 -43.62 20.41
C ALA A 277 24.64 -43.96 18.96
N GLY A 278 25.11 -43.21 17.95
CA GLY A 278 25.09 -43.57 16.50
C GLY A 278 25.49 -42.43 15.51
N PRO A 279 26.41 -42.64 14.53
CA PRO A 279 27.15 -41.57 13.82
C PRO A 279 26.25 -40.73 12.87
N PRO A 280 26.55 -39.43 12.62
CA PRO A 280 27.84 -38.98 12.11
C PRO A 280 28.55 -37.85 12.88
N VAL A 281 29.88 -37.94 12.87
CA VAL A 281 30.93 -36.93 13.06
C VAL A 281 30.46 -35.51 13.44
N TRP A 282 30.39 -35.22 14.75
CA TRP A 282 30.48 -33.86 15.27
C TRP A 282 31.50 -33.83 16.41
N ASP A 283 32.68 -33.28 16.15
CA ASP A 283 33.79 -33.15 17.10
C ASP A 283 33.54 -32.07 18.19
N ASP A 284 32.34 -31.51 18.30
CA ASP A 284 32.09 -30.31 19.10
C ASP A 284 30.80 -30.40 19.93
N ILE A 285 30.93 -30.81 21.21
CA ILE A 285 29.86 -30.90 22.23
C ILE A 285 29.24 -29.55 22.60
N THR A 286 29.59 -28.48 21.88
CA THR A 286 29.26 -27.09 22.19
C THR A 286 28.10 -26.54 21.35
N PHE A 287 27.44 -27.38 20.53
CA PHE A 287 26.33 -26.97 19.67
C PHE A 287 25.15 -27.96 19.69
N ILE A 288 23.93 -27.45 19.61
CA ILE A 288 22.73 -28.21 19.21
C ILE A 288 22.36 -27.90 17.76
N SER A 289 21.62 -28.79 17.12
CA SER A 289 21.03 -28.55 15.79
C SER A 289 19.54 -28.26 15.97
N PRO A 290 19.09 -26.98 15.89
CA PRO A 290 17.68 -26.66 16.00
C PRO A 290 16.84 -27.44 14.98
N THR A 291 15.70 -27.96 15.41
CA THR A 291 14.82 -28.78 14.55
C THR A 291 14.14 -27.95 13.46
N PHE A 292 13.98 -26.64 13.70
CA PHE A 292 13.57 -25.63 12.73
C PHE A 292 13.92 -24.22 13.25
N GLY A 293 13.97 -23.24 12.34
CA GLY A 293 14.26 -21.84 12.68
C GLY A 293 15.25 -21.20 11.71
N CYS A 294 15.91 -20.11 12.12
CA CYS A 294 16.89 -19.40 11.29
C CYS A 294 18.26 -20.10 11.16
N CYS A 295 18.49 -21.16 11.92
CA CYS A 295 19.83 -21.65 12.21
C CYS A 295 19.92 -23.17 12.27
N VAL A 296 20.96 -23.73 11.64
CA VAL A 296 21.27 -25.17 11.66
C VAL A 296 22.13 -25.58 12.86
N LYS A 297 22.76 -24.62 13.54
CA LYS A 297 23.54 -24.82 14.77
C LYS A 297 23.30 -23.66 15.73
N ALA A 298 23.20 -23.96 17.01
CA ALA A 298 23.12 -22.97 18.10
C ALA A 298 24.09 -23.37 19.21
N GLU A 299 24.91 -22.45 19.70
CA GLU A 299 25.87 -22.75 20.77
C GLU A 299 25.15 -23.09 22.07
N VAL A 300 25.58 -24.16 22.72
CA VAL A 300 25.09 -24.57 24.03
C VAL A 300 26.22 -24.52 25.03
N ASN A 301 26.07 -23.59 25.95
CA ASN A 301 26.75 -23.62 27.22
C ASN A 301 26.06 -24.70 28.08
N ASP A 302 26.81 -25.54 28.77
CA ASP A 302 26.31 -26.71 29.50
C ASP A 302 25.67 -27.82 28.65
N ALA A 303 26.51 -28.73 28.16
CA ALA A 303 26.11 -29.96 27.47
C ALA A 303 27.06 -31.09 27.85
N VAL A 304 26.57 -32.33 27.79
CA VAL A 304 27.40 -33.51 28.11
C VAL A 304 27.16 -34.62 27.10
N LYS A 305 28.25 -35.24 26.65
CA LYS A 305 28.18 -36.43 25.82
C LYS A 305 27.64 -37.59 26.66
N ASP A 306 26.60 -38.28 26.18
CA ASP A 306 26.19 -39.54 26.80
C ASP A 306 27.22 -40.62 26.42
N ASP A 307 27.88 -41.15 27.43
CA ASP A 307 28.79 -42.28 27.33
C ASP A 307 28.18 -43.54 27.97
N GLY A 308 26.87 -43.51 28.25
CA GLY A 308 26.16 -44.55 28.98
C GLY A 308 26.40 -44.53 30.49
N SER A 309 27.12 -43.54 31.03
CA SER A 309 27.34 -43.39 32.46
C SER A 309 26.43 -42.33 33.08
N TYR A 310 25.78 -42.66 34.20
CA TYR A 310 24.99 -41.71 34.97
C TYR A 310 25.91 -40.67 35.64
N LYS A 311 25.85 -39.40 35.21
CA LYS A 311 26.71 -38.32 35.74
C LYS A 311 25.95 -37.43 36.71
N THR A 312 26.39 -37.38 37.96
CA THR A 312 25.89 -36.40 38.94
C THR A 312 26.50 -35.02 38.68
N CYS A 313 25.97 -33.96 39.28
CA CYS A 313 26.54 -32.61 39.11
C CYS A 313 27.99 -32.50 39.58
N ALA A 314 28.32 -33.27 40.61
CA ALA A 314 29.68 -33.39 41.13
C ALA A 314 30.62 -34.16 40.19
N ASN A 315 30.09 -34.92 39.23
CA ASN A 315 30.86 -35.76 38.31
C ASN A 315 30.61 -35.40 36.83
N GLY A 316 30.48 -34.10 36.54
CA GLY A 316 30.38 -33.62 35.16
C GLY A 316 29.02 -33.80 34.48
N GLY A 317 27.92 -33.89 35.25
CA GLY A 317 26.56 -33.85 34.71
C GLY A 317 26.14 -32.45 34.23
N SER A 318 25.24 -32.39 33.26
CA SER A 318 24.69 -31.12 32.75
C SER A 318 23.45 -30.71 33.53
N ASN A 319 23.26 -29.42 33.81
CA ASN A 319 21.99 -28.90 34.34
C ASN A 319 21.11 -28.24 33.26
N ASN A 320 21.41 -28.45 31.98
CA ASN A 320 20.64 -27.91 30.86
C ASN A 320 19.21 -28.46 30.86
N LEU A 321 18.24 -27.59 30.55
CA LEU A 321 16.82 -27.93 30.45
C LEU A 321 16.60 -29.04 29.43
N MET A 322 17.39 -29.08 28.36
CA MET A 322 17.31 -30.08 27.29
C MET A 322 18.22 -31.30 27.52
N SER A 323 18.78 -31.47 28.72
CA SER A 323 19.56 -32.65 29.08
C SER A 323 18.65 -33.84 29.39
N GLN A 324 18.97 -35.03 28.88
CA GLN A 324 18.32 -36.27 29.32
C GLN A 324 18.88 -36.76 30.67
N ASN A 325 20.05 -36.25 31.08
CA ASN A 325 20.59 -36.49 32.41
C ASN A 325 20.09 -35.43 33.39
N THR A 326 19.28 -35.87 34.33
CA THR A 326 18.45 -35.08 35.25
C THR A 326 19.06 -34.87 36.62
N ALA A 327 20.23 -35.47 36.87
CA ALA A 327 20.87 -35.46 38.18
C ALA A 327 21.17 -34.03 38.68
N CYS A 328 21.08 -33.04 37.80
CA CYS A 328 21.29 -31.62 38.06
C CYS A 328 20.07 -30.73 37.91
N GLY A 329 18.87 -31.33 37.91
CA GLY A 329 17.61 -30.61 37.98
C GLY A 329 17.13 -30.00 36.66
N ASN A 330 17.99 -29.91 35.63
CA ASN A 330 17.62 -29.50 34.25
C ASN A 330 16.82 -28.19 34.21
N VAL A 331 17.45 -27.13 34.68
CA VAL A 331 16.85 -25.80 34.89
C VAL A 331 17.56 -24.70 34.10
N TYR A 332 18.71 -25.01 33.48
CA TYR A 332 19.52 -24.04 32.76
C TYR A 332 19.17 -23.96 31.28
N LEU A 333 19.21 -22.77 30.69
CA LEU A 333 19.01 -22.57 29.26
C LEU A 333 20.12 -21.65 28.72
N SER A 334 20.82 -22.07 27.68
CA SER A 334 21.87 -21.26 27.06
C SER A 334 21.28 -20.00 26.39
N PRO A 335 22.07 -18.92 26.23
CA PRO A 335 21.64 -17.73 25.51
C PRO A 335 21.11 -18.02 24.11
N HIS A 336 21.81 -18.86 23.33
CA HIS A 336 21.38 -19.22 21.98
C HIS A 336 20.20 -20.20 21.96
N GLN A 337 20.06 -21.10 22.94
CA GLN A 337 18.82 -21.89 23.08
C GLN A 337 17.62 -20.96 23.29
N ALA A 338 17.72 -19.99 24.21
CA ALA A 338 16.67 -19.02 24.42
C ALA A 338 16.40 -18.16 23.16
N ALA A 339 17.44 -17.78 22.43
CA ALA A 339 17.33 -17.04 21.17
C ALA A 339 16.58 -17.83 20.08
N VAL A 340 16.84 -19.14 19.94
CA VAL A 340 16.11 -20.02 19.02
C VAL A 340 14.64 -20.05 19.37
N MET A 341 14.31 -20.32 20.65
CA MET A 341 12.91 -20.34 21.09
C MET A 341 12.23 -19.00 20.81
N TYR A 342 12.90 -17.89 21.14
CA TYR A 342 12.39 -16.54 20.93
C TYR A 342 12.16 -16.25 19.45
N PHE A 343 13.12 -16.56 18.57
CA PHE A 343 12.99 -16.41 17.13
C PHE A 343 11.79 -17.20 16.59
N ASN A 344 11.64 -18.45 17.00
CA ASN A 344 10.58 -19.33 16.54
C ASN A 344 9.20 -18.85 17.01
N TYR A 345 9.06 -18.40 18.25
CA TYR A 345 7.84 -17.74 18.73
C TYR A 345 7.47 -16.46 17.97
N ARG A 346 8.42 -15.81 17.30
CA ARG A 346 8.16 -14.58 16.54
C ARG A 346 7.94 -14.77 15.07
N THR A 347 8.30 -15.93 14.55
CA THR A 347 8.21 -16.24 13.13
C THR A 347 7.18 -17.33 12.92
N VAL A 348 7.56 -18.58 13.14
CA VAL A 348 6.79 -19.77 12.78
C VAL A 348 5.74 -20.17 13.81
N LEU A 349 5.91 -19.79 15.09
CA LEU A 349 5.00 -20.13 16.20
C LEU A 349 4.23 -18.90 16.72
N LYS A 350 4.16 -17.82 15.96
CA LYS A 350 3.52 -16.55 16.38
C LYS A 350 2.05 -16.70 16.74
N ASP A 351 1.37 -17.67 16.13
CA ASP A 351 -0.07 -17.90 16.33
C ASP A 351 -0.35 -18.51 17.73
N LEU A 352 0.67 -19.11 18.37
CA LEU A 352 0.57 -19.64 19.73
C LEU A 352 0.59 -18.54 20.79
N LEU A 353 0.96 -17.31 20.41
CA LEU A 353 1.05 -16.20 21.34
C LEU A 353 -0.33 -15.72 21.76
N SER A 354 -0.47 -15.41 23.05
CA SER A 354 -1.60 -14.61 23.53
C SER A 354 -1.56 -13.21 22.93
N SER A 355 -2.67 -12.46 22.98
CA SER A 355 -2.69 -11.06 22.50
C SER A 355 -1.63 -10.18 23.19
N SER A 356 -1.35 -10.43 24.47
CA SER A 356 -0.28 -9.77 25.21
C SER A 356 1.09 -10.25 24.73
N GLY A 357 1.33 -11.55 24.57
CA GLY A 357 2.60 -12.10 24.08
C GLY A 357 2.95 -11.65 22.66
N TYR A 358 1.93 -11.59 21.79
CA TYR A 358 2.06 -11.14 20.41
C TYR A 358 2.53 -9.69 20.33
N THR A 359 2.07 -8.81 21.25
CA THR A 359 2.45 -7.38 21.28
C THR A 359 3.66 -7.07 22.15
N ALA A 360 3.87 -7.86 23.22
CA ALA A 360 4.83 -7.58 24.27
C ALA A 360 6.23 -7.36 23.72
N ALA A 361 6.66 -8.15 22.75
CA ALA A 361 8.07 -8.22 22.48
C ALA A 361 8.39 -7.98 20.98
N VAL A 362 7.36 -7.65 20.19
CA VAL A 362 7.47 -7.16 18.81
C VAL A 362 7.58 -5.65 18.75
N THR A 363 7.36 -4.91 19.83
CA THR A 363 7.36 -3.43 19.82
C THR A 363 8.77 -2.89 20.01
N VAL A 364 9.09 -1.78 19.36
CA VAL A 364 10.35 -1.05 19.52
C VAL A 364 10.70 -0.86 20.99
N ASN A 365 11.97 -1.09 21.31
CA ASN A 365 12.55 -0.88 22.62
C ASN A 365 13.74 0.08 22.50
N ASN A 366 13.51 1.33 22.92
CA ASN A 366 14.50 2.40 22.77
C ASN A 366 15.77 2.17 23.62
N ALA A 367 15.76 1.23 24.58
CA ALA A 367 16.98 0.81 25.27
C ALA A 367 17.99 0.12 24.33
N PHE A 368 17.57 -0.26 23.12
CA PHE A 368 18.39 -0.86 22.08
C PHE A 368 18.52 0.03 20.85
N ASP A 369 18.28 1.33 20.99
CA ASP A 369 18.60 2.27 19.92
C ASP A 369 20.09 2.21 19.58
N TYR A 370 20.39 2.11 18.28
CA TYR A 370 21.74 1.96 17.77
C TYR A 370 22.13 3.21 16.96
N ASN A 371 23.16 3.91 17.42
CA ASN A 371 23.69 5.09 16.76
C ASN A 371 24.91 4.72 15.91
N ILE A 372 24.83 4.93 14.60
CA ILE A 372 25.97 4.79 13.69
C ILE A 372 26.88 6.00 13.88
N THR A 373 27.87 5.89 14.76
CA THR A 373 28.85 6.97 15.06
C THR A 373 30.13 6.85 14.22
N THR A 374 30.31 5.74 13.53
CA THR A 374 31.40 5.45 12.58
C THR A 374 30.81 4.87 11.30
N ASN A 375 31.52 4.98 10.17
CA ASN A 375 31.02 4.38 8.94
C ASN A 375 30.98 2.85 9.07
N GLU A 376 29.83 2.25 8.74
CA GLU A 376 29.59 0.82 8.91
C GLU A 376 29.08 0.17 7.62
N ILE A 377 29.45 -1.09 7.41
CA ILE A 377 28.96 -1.95 6.33
C ILE A 377 28.47 -3.25 6.96
N TRP A 378 27.19 -3.57 6.77
CA TRP A 378 26.58 -4.80 7.25
C TRP A 378 26.38 -5.77 6.08
N THR A 379 27.03 -6.93 6.18
CA THR A 379 27.00 -8.00 5.16
C THR A 379 26.35 -9.29 5.67
N THR A 380 25.97 -9.31 6.94
CA THR A 380 25.37 -10.44 7.64
C THR A 380 24.01 -10.00 8.13
N ASP A 381 22.98 -10.81 7.93
CA ASP A 381 21.61 -10.57 8.34
C ASP A 381 21.51 -10.24 9.83
N ARG A 382 20.61 -9.33 10.19
CA ARG A 382 20.47 -8.82 11.57
C ARG A 382 19.03 -8.63 11.99
N TYR A 383 18.81 -8.63 13.31
CA TYR A 383 17.55 -8.27 13.93
C TYR A 383 17.72 -7.08 14.87
N PHE A 384 16.88 -6.05 14.72
CA PHE A 384 16.95 -4.83 15.53
C PHE A 384 15.67 -4.60 16.36
N LYS A 385 15.89 -4.57 17.68
CA LYS A 385 14.87 -4.31 18.71
C LYS A 385 14.58 -2.80 18.91
N GLY A 386 15.55 -1.94 18.60
CA GLY A 386 15.43 -0.48 18.74
C GLY A 386 15.47 0.24 17.39
N ASN A 387 15.53 1.56 17.46
CA ASN A 387 15.71 2.41 16.28
C ASN A 387 17.18 2.41 15.85
N ILE A 388 17.42 2.64 14.55
CA ILE A 388 18.77 2.88 14.04
C ILE A 388 18.86 4.36 13.67
N THR A 389 19.88 5.07 14.16
CA THR A 389 20.12 6.45 13.78
C THR A 389 21.48 6.56 13.11
N VAL A 390 21.50 6.96 11.83
CA VAL A 390 22.73 7.30 11.12
C VAL A 390 23.08 8.74 11.43
N LYS A 391 24.14 8.94 12.22
CA LYS A 391 24.55 10.27 12.68
C LYS A 391 25.09 11.12 11.53
N THR A 392 24.96 12.44 11.65
CA THR A 392 25.54 13.41 10.70
C THR A 392 26.97 13.06 10.31
N ASN A 393 27.28 13.15 9.00
CA ASN A 393 28.57 12.80 8.39
C ASN A 393 28.97 11.32 8.52
N LYS A 394 28.03 10.42 8.82
CA LYS A 394 28.27 8.97 8.88
C LYS A 394 27.48 8.23 7.81
N ASN A 395 28.04 7.09 7.41
CA ASN A 395 27.48 6.22 6.39
C ASN A 395 27.16 4.84 6.97
N LEU A 396 25.94 4.37 6.74
CA LEU A 396 25.55 2.97 6.96
C LEU A 396 25.27 2.32 5.61
N THR A 397 25.96 1.22 5.29
CA THR A 397 25.68 0.40 4.11
C THR A 397 25.12 -0.96 4.52
N ILE A 398 23.91 -1.27 4.08
CA ILE A 398 23.22 -2.55 4.32
C ILE A 398 23.27 -3.37 3.02
N LYS A 399 23.97 -4.50 3.06
CA LYS A 399 24.07 -5.49 1.97
C LYS A 399 23.41 -6.83 2.29
N CYS A 400 22.81 -6.91 3.47
CA CYS A 400 22.17 -8.10 4.01
C CYS A 400 20.68 -7.81 4.24
N GLY A 401 19.97 -8.79 4.77
CA GLY A 401 18.70 -8.53 5.40
C GLY A 401 18.86 -7.72 6.70
N LEU A 402 17.91 -6.82 6.97
CA LEU A 402 17.68 -6.19 8.28
C LEU A 402 16.22 -6.32 8.75
N ALA A 403 16.00 -7.04 9.85
CA ALA A 403 14.67 -7.26 10.43
C ALA A 403 14.36 -6.24 11.52
N MET A 404 13.26 -5.52 11.39
CA MET A 404 12.84 -4.47 12.32
C MET A 404 11.63 -4.90 13.14
N THR A 405 11.63 -4.50 14.42
CA THR A 405 10.46 -4.62 15.31
C THR A 405 9.34 -3.64 14.92
N LYS A 406 8.11 -3.93 15.35
CA LYS A 406 6.94 -3.07 15.24
C LYS A 406 7.24 -1.68 15.79
N GLY A 407 7.00 -0.66 14.96
CA GLY A 407 7.25 0.74 15.33
C GLY A 407 8.72 1.16 15.35
N ALA A 408 9.67 0.25 15.10
CA ALA A 408 11.07 0.64 14.96
C ALA A 408 11.32 1.34 13.63
N LYS A 409 12.24 2.30 13.62
CA LYS A 409 12.57 3.11 12.45
C LYS A 409 14.07 3.26 12.26
N ILE A 410 14.43 3.62 11.03
CA ILE A 410 15.77 4.08 10.68
C ILE A 410 15.71 5.59 10.45
N ILE A 411 16.54 6.35 11.15
CA ILE A 411 16.62 7.81 11.08
C ILE A 411 17.94 8.18 10.41
N VAL A 412 17.88 8.99 9.36
CA VAL A 412 19.06 9.51 8.66
C VAL A 412 19.12 11.01 8.91
N GLU A 413 20.09 11.44 9.73
CA GLU A 413 20.29 12.85 10.07
C GLU A 413 20.81 13.67 8.87
N PRO A 414 20.70 15.01 8.89
CA PRO A 414 21.32 15.86 7.87
C PRO A 414 22.81 15.56 7.70
N GLY A 415 23.27 15.44 6.45
CA GLY A 415 24.66 15.10 6.10
C GLY A 415 25.02 13.62 6.32
N ALA A 416 24.10 12.79 6.80
CA ALA A 416 24.29 11.34 6.93
C ALA A 416 23.83 10.60 5.67
N GLN A 417 24.31 9.37 5.49
CA GLN A 417 23.93 8.54 4.35
C GLN A 417 23.57 7.10 4.75
N LEU A 418 22.39 6.66 4.35
CA LEU A 418 21.99 5.25 4.35
C LEU A 418 22.08 4.70 2.92
N ILE A 419 22.75 3.57 2.75
CA ILE A 419 22.88 2.86 1.47
C ILE A 419 22.34 1.46 1.65
N ILE A 420 21.32 1.08 0.89
CA ILE A 420 20.82 -0.29 0.77
C ILE A 420 21.28 -0.80 -0.59
N ASP A 421 22.13 -1.83 -0.58
CA ASP A 421 22.85 -2.32 -1.74
C ASP A 421 22.74 -3.85 -1.83
N GLY A 422 21.71 -4.33 -2.54
CA GLY A 422 21.30 -5.74 -2.55
C GLY A 422 20.62 -6.22 -1.27
N GLY A 423 20.46 -5.35 -0.26
CA GLY A 423 19.88 -5.69 1.03
C GLY A 423 18.34 -5.69 1.05
N THR A 424 17.77 -6.34 2.06
CA THR A 424 16.30 -6.35 2.30
C THR A 424 15.99 -5.85 3.69
N ILE A 425 15.17 -4.80 3.82
CA ILE A 425 14.67 -4.35 5.13
C ILE A 425 13.21 -4.75 5.26
N THR A 426 12.89 -5.50 6.32
CA THR A 426 11.53 -6.02 6.55
C THR A 426 11.20 -6.14 8.03
N ASN A 427 9.95 -6.46 8.36
CA ASN A 427 9.58 -6.84 9.72
C ASN A 427 10.09 -8.25 10.11
N ILE A 428 10.07 -8.55 11.41
CA ILE A 428 10.38 -9.89 11.94
C ILE A 428 9.14 -10.77 12.22
N SER A 429 7.96 -10.18 12.44
CA SER A 429 6.85 -10.87 13.13
C SER A 429 5.45 -10.65 12.54
N GLY A 430 5.38 -10.22 11.28
CA GLY A 430 4.09 -9.85 10.67
C GLY A 430 3.44 -8.64 11.33
N GLN A 431 4.25 -7.77 11.94
CA GLN A 431 3.84 -6.44 12.40
C GLN A 431 4.62 -5.39 11.62
N LEU A 432 3.99 -4.27 11.28
CA LEU A 432 4.66 -3.23 10.49
C LEU A 432 5.72 -2.51 11.31
N TRP A 433 6.93 -2.41 10.76
CA TRP A 433 7.91 -1.45 11.25
C TRP A 433 7.56 -0.06 10.70
N ASP A 434 8.13 0.99 11.28
CA ASP A 434 7.66 2.35 11.00
C ASP A 434 8.24 2.92 9.70
N GLY A 435 9.41 2.45 9.27
CA GLY A 435 10.05 2.84 8.02
C GLY A 435 11.35 3.61 8.16
N ILE A 436 11.79 4.22 7.06
CA ILE A 436 12.98 5.09 7.01
C ILE A 436 12.55 6.55 7.04
N TYR A 437 13.17 7.33 7.93
CA TYR A 437 12.98 8.76 8.13
C TYR A 437 14.23 9.50 7.70
N VAL A 438 14.13 10.27 6.63
CA VAL A 438 15.26 11.02 6.06
C VAL A 438 15.10 12.49 6.39
N GLN A 439 15.90 13.00 7.31
CA GLN A 439 15.81 14.41 7.71
C GLN A 439 16.46 15.31 6.67
N GLY A 440 16.07 16.58 6.62
CA GLY A 440 16.79 17.57 5.82
C GLY A 440 16.44 19.00 6.17
N ASN A 441 16.83 19.92 5.29
CA ASN A 441 16.43 21.32 5.33
C ASN A 441 15.78 21.68 3.98
N PRO A 442 14.46 21.92 3.93
CA PRO A 442 13.76 22.17 2.68
C PRO A 442 14.18 23.49 2.02
N ASN A 443 14.72 24.45 2.77
CA ASN A 443 15.07 25.77 2.27
C ASN A 443 16.48 25.84 1.67
N GLN A 444 17.24 24.73 1.73
CA GLN A 444 18.60 24.66 1.20
C GLN A 444 18.61 24.02 -0.19
N PRO A 445 19.30 24.63 -1.19
CA PRO A 445 19.37 24.08 -2.54
C PRO A 445 19.90 22.65 -2.56
N GLN A 446 19.17 21.76 -3.23
CA GLN A 446 19.56 20.37 -3.42
C GLN A 446 20.27 20.20 -4.77
N LEU A 447 21.43 20.84 -4.92
CA LEU A 447 22.18 20.91 -6.18
C LEU A 447 22.92 19.60 -6.54
N ALA A 448 22.30 18.45 -6.32
CA ALA A 448 22.84 17.18 -6.80
C ALA A 448 22.56 17.06 -8.31
N THR A 449 23.50 17.56 -9.12
CA THR A 449 23.46 17.40 -10.59
C THR A 449 23.74 15.97 -11.05
N ASN A 450 24.22 15.10 -10.14
CA ASN A 450 24.49 13.69 -10.42
C ASN A 450 24.20 12.83 -9.16
N PRO A 451 23.43 11.72 -9.28
CA PRO A 451 23.19 10.77 -8.19
C PRO A 451 24.46 10.20 -7.54
N ASN A 452 25.60 10.28 -8.22
CA ASN A 452 26.91 9.80 -7.76
C ASN A 452 27.78 10.89 -7.11
N ASN A 453 27.45 12.18 -7.24
CA ASN A 453 28.18 13.29 -6.61
C ASN A 453 27.32 13.97 -5.53
N VAL A 454 27.45 13.49 -4.30
CA VAL A 454 26.70 13.98 -3.11
C VAL A 454 27.47 14.96 -2.23
N GLY A 455 28.68 15.36 -2.63
CA GLY A 455 29.52 16.27 -1.84
C GLY A 455 28.90 17.64 -1.52
N SER A 456 27.72 17.95 -2.08
CA SER A 456 27.02 19.23 -1.98
C SER A 456 25.71 19.19 -1.16
N LEU A 457 25.29 18.04 -0.61
CA LEU A 457 24.02 17.89 0.13
C LEU A 457 24.20 17.83 1.66
N LEU A 458 25.08 18.65 2.24
CA LEU A 458 25.40 18.63 3.68
C LEU A 458 24.18 18.85 4.59
N TYR A 459 23.16 19.56 4.10
CA TYR A 459 21.97 19.92 4.87
C TYR A 459 20.85 18.87 4.80
N ASN A 460 21.06 17.77 4.06
CA ASN A 460 20.05 16.75 3.85
C ASN A 460 20.62 15.38 4.17
N GLY A 461 19.84 14.56 4.87
CA GLY A 461 20.07 13.14 4.95
C GLY A 461 19.82 12.52 3.58
N ILE A 462 20.57 11.46 3.26
CA ILE A 462 20.49 10.81 1.95
C ILE A 462 20.22 9.32 2.12
N VAL A 463 19.20 8.83 1.43
CA VAL A 463 18.96 7.38 1.28
C VAL A 463 19.26 6.97 -0.17
N ARG A 464 20.08 5.95 -0.33
CA ARG A 464 20.34 5.28 -1.61
C ARG A 464 19.83 3.85 -1.55
N ILE A 465 18.99 3.46 -2.51
CA ILE A 465 18.42 2.12 -2.62
C ILE A 465 18.78 1.62 -4.01
N LYS A 466 19.58 0.56 -4.10
CA LYS A 466 20.12 0.07 -5.37
C LYS A 466 20.30 -1.43 -5.44
N ASN A 467 20.58 -1.93 -6.65
CA ASN A 467 21.00 -3.32 -6.90
C ASN A 467 20.00 -4.36 -6.38
N ASN A 468 18.73 -4.24 -6.78
CA ASN A 468 17.60 -5.11 -6.39
C ASN A 468 17.29 -5.12 -4.88
N SER A 469 17.68 -4.07 -4.17
CA SER A 469 17.32 -3.90 -2.76
C SER A 469 15.80 -3.85 -2.57
N THR A 470 15.33 -4.34 -1.42
CA THR A 470 13.90 -4.45 -1.12
C THR A 470 13.55 -3.80 0.23
N ILE A 471 12.50 -2.98 0.25
CA ILE A 471 11.87 -2.44 1.46
C ILE A 471 10.46 -3.01 1.53
N LYS A 472 10.12 -3.76 2.58
CA LYS A 472 8.80 -4.39 2.70
C LYS A 472 8.21 -4.41 4.10
N TYR A 473 6.88 -4.53 4.16
CA TYR A 473 6.09 -4.58 5.40
C TYR A 473 6.35 -3.42 6.37
N ALA A 474 6.54 -2.21 5.84
CA ALA A 474 6.61 -0.96 6.58
C ALA A 474 5.25 -0.24 6.60
N THR A 475 5.05 0.62 7.60
CA THR A 475 3.93 1.58 7.62
C THR A 475 4.12 2.61 6.51
N VAL A 476 5.31 3.19 6.38
CA VAL A 476 5.74 3.84 5.14
C VAL A 476 7.16 3.38 4.84
N GLY A 477 7.46 2.92 3.64
CA GLY A 477 8.81 2.45 3.29
C GLY A 477 9.89 3.51 3.54
N VAL A 478 9.73 4.69 2.95
CA VAL A 478 10.65 5.82 3.11
C VAL A 478 9.91 7.16 3.17
N ARG A 479 10.36 8.06 4.06
CA ARG A 479 9.88 9.44 4.20
C ARG A 479 11.03 10.43 4.08
N ASN A 480 10.79 11.61 3.51
CA ASN A 480 11.77 12.70 3.42
C ASN A 480 11.73 13.66 4.63
N TYR A 481 11.16 13.24 5.75
CA TYR A 481 10.97 14.08 6.92
C TYR A 481 11.04 13.28 8.23
N LEU A 482 11.25 13.98 9.36
CA LEU A 482 11.01 13.43 10.70
C LEU A 482 9.54 13.61 11.13
N THR A 483 9.04 14.83 10.92
CA THR A 483 7.63 15.22 11.07
C THR A 483 7.23 16.02 9.83
N THR A 484 5.95 16.05 9.44
CA THR A 484 5.53 16.74 8.21
C THR A 484 5.79 18.26 8.24
N THR A 485 6.02 18.84 9.42
CA THR A 485 6.28 20.27 9.64
C THR A 485 7.72 20.62 10.00
N ALA A 486 8.57 19.63 10.33
CA ALA A 486 9.96 19.87 10.74
C ALA A 486 10.93 18.79 10.25
N ASN A 487 12.17 19.22 9.97
CA ASN A 487 13.25 18.38 9.43
C ASN A 487 12.88 17.67 8.13
N THR A 488 12.12 18.34 7.26
CA THR A 488 11.74 17.86 5.92
C THR A 488 12.86 18.09 4.91
N GLY A 489 12.75 17.53 3.70
CA GLY A 489 13.71 17.78 2.63
C GLY A 489 14.85 16.76 2.56
N GLY A 490 14.72 15.61 3.22
CA GLY A 490 15.61 14.47 2.96
C GLY A 490 15.60 14.06 1.48
N VAL A 491 16.72 13.49 1.00
CA VAL A 491 16.87 13.13 -0.42
C VAL A 491 16.87 11.61 -0.59
N ILE A 492 16.02 11.13 -1.50
CA ILE A 492 15.84 9.71 -1.78
C ILE A 492 16.30 9.43 -3.21
N PHE A 493 17.29 8.55 -3.34
CA PHE A 493 17.72 8.01 -4.62
C PHE A 493 17.44 6.50 -4.67
N ALA A 494 16.47 6.09 -5.49
CA ALA A 494 16.17 4.68 -5.69
C ALA A 494 16.40 4.26 -7.14
N GLN A 495 17.12 3.17 -7.34
CA GLN A 495 17.44 2.63 -8.66
C GLN A 495 17.33 1.11 -8.64
N ASN A 496 16.66 0.49 -9.62
CA ASN A 496 16.59 -0.99 -9.73
C ASN A 496 16.19 -1.63 -8.39
N SER A 497 15.11 -1.17 -7.76
CA SER A 497 14.79 -1.50 -6.36
C SER A 497 13.29 -1.78 -6.18
N ASN A 498 12.95 -2.42 -5.07
CA ASN A 498 11.60 -2.91 -4.81
C ASN A 498 11.04 -2.33 -3.50
N PHE A 499 9.80 -1.86 -3.56
CA PHE A 499 8.96 -1.53 -2.42
C PHE A 499 7.75 -2.47 -2.48
N VAL A 500 7.59 -3.33 -1.48
CA VAL A 500 6.67 -4.46 -1.54
C VAL A 500 5.82 -4.54 -0.28
N ASP A 501 4.51 -4.62 -0.41
CA ASP A 501 3.57 -4.85 0.70
C ASP A 501 3.78 -3.90 1.89
N ASN A 502 4.16 -2.65 1.62
CA ASN A 502 4.09 -1.56 2.58
C ASN A 502 2.68 -0.96 2.54
N VAL A 503 2.21 -0.37 3.65
CA VAL A 503 0.93 0.38 3.64
C VAL A 503 1.02 1.57 2.68
N ARG A 504 2.20 2.20 2.64
CA ARG A 504 2.64 3.17 1.64
C ARG A 504 4.13 2.97 1.36
N ASP A 505 4.57 3.08 0.12
CA ASP A 505 5.98 2.85 -0.20
C ASP A 505 6.82 4.09 0.05
N VAL A 506 6.34 5.26 -0.39
CA VAL A 506 7.04 6.53 -0.26
C VAL A 506 6.07 7.63 0.16
N TYR A 507 6.47 8.45 1.12
CA TYR A 507 5.76 9.69 1.45
C TYR A 507 6.72 10.86 1.54
N MET A 508 6.58 11.82 0.63
CA MET A 508 7.37 13.04 0.65
C MET A 508 6.50 14.26 0.91
N SER A 509 6.94 15.09 1.86
CA SER A 509 6.29 16.33 2.24
C SER A 509 7.33 17.39 2.58
N VAL A 510 7.01 18.65 2.30
CA VAL A 510 7.76 19.84 2.74
C VAL A 510 6.76 20.92 3.19
N PRO A 511 7.19 21.95 3.95
CA PRO A 511 6.37 23.12 4.22
C PRO A 511 5.88 23.77 2.92
N ALA A 512 4.69 24.39 2.97
CA ALA A 512 4.03 24.95 1.79
C ALA A 512 4.80 26.11 1.12
N SER A 513 5.70 26.79 1.84
CA SER A 513 6.44 27.96 1.36
C SER A 513 7.95 27.87 1.61
N GLY A 514 8.74 28.40 0.67
CA GLY A 514 10.20 28.56 0.80
C GLY A 514 11.02 27.30 0.49
N ALA A 515 10.37 26.17 0.20
CA ALA A 515 11.04 24.91 -0.11
C ALA A 515 11.68 24.93 -1.52
N GLN A 516 12.93 24.50 -1.58
CA GLN A 516 13.68 24.30 -2.82
C GLN A 516 13.23 23.00 -3.52
N PRO A 517 13.38 22.91 -4.86
CA PRO A 517 13.09 21.68 -5.59
C PRO A 517 13.89 20.49 -5.03
N SER A 518 13.20 19.37 -4.83
CA SER A 518 13.78 18.12 -4.37
C SER A 518 14.62 17.47 -5.47
N ALA A 519 15.81 17.00 -5.10
CA ALA A 519 16.68 16.21 -5.98
C ALA A 519 16.30 14.72 -6.07
N SER A 520 15.28 14.29 -5.32
CA SER A 520 14.91 12.87 -5.23
C SER A 520 14.47 12.28 -6.57
N TRP A 521 14.92 11.07 -6.86
CA TRP A 521 14.60 10.36 -8.09
C TRP A 521 14.34 8.87 -7.87
N PHE A 522 13.54 8.29 -8.75
CA PHE A 522 13.22 6.87 -8.76
C PHE A 522 13.39 6.37 -10.19
N TYR A 523 14.34 5.47 -10.41
CA TYR A 523 14.63 4.91 -11.72
C TYR A 523 14.48 3.38 -11.70
N ASN A 524 13.67 2.82 -12.58
CA ASN A 524 13.45 1.38 -12.69
C ASN A 524 13.11 0.72 -11.33
N CYS A 525 12.19 1.36 -10.59
CA CYS A 525 11.74 0.87 -9.28
C CYS A 525 10.38 0.18 -9.39
N ASN A 526 10.18 -0.86 -8.58
CA ASN A 526 8.94 -1.60 -8.47
C ASN A 526 8.22 -1.24 -7.17
N PHE A 527 7.00 -0.74 -7.26
CA PHE A 527 6.09 -0.47 -6.17
C PHE A 527 4.93 -1.46 -6.26
N LYS A 528 4.85 -2.41 -5.33
CA LYS A 528 4.01 -3.60 -5.49
C LYS A 528 3.24 -3.95 -4.22
N THR A 529 1.93 -4.14 -4.36
CA THR A 529 1.11 -4.81 -3.35
C THR A 529 0.76 -6.19 -3.89
N LEU A 530 1.46 -7.23 -3.45
CA LEU A 530 1.30 -8.59 -3.95
C LEU A 530 0.44 -9.47 -3.02
N GLY A 531 0.39 -9.14 -1.73
CA GLY A 531 -0.31 -9.93 -0.73
C GLY A 531 -1.01 -9.11 0.34
N VAL A 532 -1.53 -9.80 1.35
CA VAL A 532 -2.12 -9.17 2.54
C VAL A 532 -1.02 -8.48 3.33
N ILE A 533 -1.16 -7.18 3.58
CA ILE A 533 -0.23 -6.43 4.41
C ILE A 533 -0.54 -6.74 5.88
N PRO A 534 0.39 -7.30 6.67
CA PRO A 534 0.11 -7.62 8.06
C PRO A 534 -0.11 -6.37 8.95
N PRO A 535 -0.90 -6.45 10.03
CA PRO A 535 -1.82 -7.54 10.42
C PRO A 535 -3.21 -7.35 9.80
N ASN A 536 -3.32 -7.37 8.46
CA ASN A 536 -4.52 -7.03 7.67
C ASN A 536 -4.74 -5.53 7.46
N SER A 537 -3.65 -4.79 7.28
CA SER A 537 -3.67 -3.41 6.82
C SER A 537 -4.05 -3.37 5.34
N LEU A 538 -4.72 -2.30 4.91
CA LEU A 538 -5.03 -2.08 3.50
C LEU A 538 -3.91 -1.27 2.86
N PRO A 539 -3.54 -1.57 1.60
CA PRO A 539 -2.68 -0.68 0.84
C PRO A 539 -3.40 0.66 0.65
N LEU A 540 -2.70 1.78 0.88
CA LEU A 540 -3.22 3.12 0.63
C LEU A 540 -2.82 3.58 -0.77
N GLN A 541 -1.65 4.20 -0.88
CA GLN A 541 -1.03 4.60 -2.14
C GLN A 541 0.42 4.16 -2.12
N HIS A 542 0.98 3.84 -3.27
CA HIS A 542 2.40 3.56 -3.36
C HIS A 542 3.20 4.83 -3.02
N VAL A 543 2.91 5.94 -3.71
CA VAL A 543 3.59 7.22 -3.49
C VAL A 543 2.59 8.29 -3.08
N GLU A 544 2.93 9.05 -2.04
CA GLU A 544 2.27 10.31 -1.72
C GLU A 544 3.26 11.48 -1.75
N LEU A 545 2.86 12.56 -2.44
CA LEU A 545 3.62 13.80 -2.55
C LEU A 545 2.77 14.98 -2.06
N ARG A 546 3.29 15.77 -1.12
CA ARG A 546 2.63 16.99 -0.64
C ARG A 546 3.56 18.20 -0.68
N ASN A 547 3.10 19.29 -1.30
CA ASN A 547 3.80 20.58 -1.37
C ASN A 547 5.22 20.54 -1.96
N ILE A 548 5.59 19.45 -2.65
CA ILE A 548 6.96 19.18 -3.07
C ILE A 548 7.12 19.32 -4.58
N THR A 549 8.23 19.92 -5.01
CA THR A 549 8.59 20.11 -6.43
C THR A 549 9.84 19.31 -6.78
N GLY A 550 9.99 18.86 -8.03
CA GLY A 550 11.24 18.35 -8.60
C GLY A 550 11.45 16.83 -8.58
N VAL A 551 10.53 16.08 -7.98
CA VAL A 551 10.62 14.61 -7.89
C VAL A 551 10.45 13.96 -9.27
N LYS A 552 11.28 12.96 -9.59
CA LYS A 552 11.26 12.27 -10.89
C LYS A 552 11.02 10.77 -10.74
N PHE A 553 10.09 10.23 -11.53
CA PHE A 553 9.81 8.79 -11.67
C PHE A 553 10.07 8.35 -13.10
N GLN A 554 11.01 7.41 -13.27
CA GLN A 554 11.50 6.99 -14.57
C GLN A 554 11.51 5.47 -14.68
N ALA A 555 10.81 4.93 -15.68
CA ALA A 555 10.68 3.49 -15.90
C ALA A 555 10.21 2.70 -14.65
N CYS A 556 9.38 3.32 -13.79
CA CYS A 556 8.90 2.69 -12.55
C CYS A 556 7.62 1.86 -12.80
N HIS A 557 7.43 0.76 -12.08
CA HIS A 557 6.22 -0.05 -12.14
C HIS A 557 5.44 0.05 -10.82
N PHE A 558 4.20 0.52 -10.89
CA PHE A 558 3.25 0.60 -9.79
C PHE A 558 2.15 -0.44 -10.02
N LEU A 559 2.03 -1.40 -9.11
CA LEU A 559 1.18 -2.57 -9.30
C LEU A 559 0.40 -2.90 -8.03
N SER A 560 -0.92 -3.05 -8.19
CA SER A 560 -1.73 -3.82 -7.24
C SER A 560 -1.96 -5.23 -7.79
N GLY A 561 -1.60 -6.26 -7.03
CA GLY A 561 -1.75 -7.67 -7.37
C GLY A 561 -3.21 -8.14 -7.40
N ALA A 562 -3.42 -9.45 -7.61
CA ALA A 562 -4.73 -10.04 -7.90
C ALA A 562 -5.69 -10.18 -6.71
N THR A 563 -5.41 -9.57 -5.54
CA THR A 563 -6.38 -9.54 -4.45
C THR A 563 -7.52 -8.57 -4.80
N PRO A 564 -8.78 -9.02 -4.85
CA PRO A 564 -9.89 -8.17 -5.29
C PRO A 564 -10.26 -7.17 -4.19
N ASN A 565 -10.34 -5.89 -4.56
CA ASN A 565 -11.07 -4.79 -3.87
C ASN A 565 -10.28 -3.75 -3.06
N SER A 566 -8.96 -3.58 -3.25
CA SER A 566 -8.22 -2.47 -2.61
C SER A 566 -7.14 -1.86 -3.49
N GLY A 567 -7.35 -1.74 -4.80
CA GLY A 567 -6.35 -1.19 -5.71
C GLY A 567 -5.96 0.22 -5.27
N GLY A 568 -4.87 0.37 -4.51
CA GLY A 568 -4.43 1.66 -4.01
C GLY A 568 -4.16 2.65 -5.15
N LYS A 569 -3.78 3.89 -4.82
CA LYS A 569 -3.35 4.85 -5.86
C LYS A 569 -1.88 4.64 -6.17
N GLY A 570 -1.48 4.75 -7.44
CA GLY A 570 -0.06 4.69 -7.82
C GLY A 570 0.69 5.88 -7.26
N ILE A 571 0.34 7.08 -7.73
CA ILE A 571 0.80 8.36 -7.15
C ILE A 571 -0.42 9.17 -6.73
N LEU A 572 -0.47 9.56 -5.45
CA LEU A 572 -1.34 10.62 -4.95
C LEU A 572 -0.51 11.89 -4.75
N SER A 573 -0.98 13.02 -5.28
CA SER A 573 -0.33 14.31 -5.08
C SER A 573 -1.30 15.40 -4.63
N VAL A 574 -0.81 16.24 -3.71
CA VAL A 574 -1.46 17.48 -3.28
C VAL A 574 -0.44 18.61 -3.39
N ASP A 575 -0.69 19.57 -4.26
CA ASP A 575 0.20 20.72 -4.49
C ASP A 575 1.65 20.32 -4.80
N ALA A 576 1.85 19.27 -5.61
CA ALA A 576 3.17 18.77 -5.96
C ALA A 576 3.48 18.89 -7.47
N ILE A 577 4.72 19.25 -7.79
CA ILE A 577 5.24 19.31 -9.16
C ILE A 577 6.26 18.19 -9.35
N TYR A 578 5.95 17.22 -10.20
CA TYR A 578 6.78 16.05 -10.44
C TYR A 578 6.69 15.59 -11.89
N THR A 579 7.67 14.80 -12.31
CA THR A 579 7.73 14.25 -13.67
C THR A 579 7.62 12.73 -13.62
N VAL A 580 6.73 12.19 -14.46
CA VAL A 580 6.72 10.77 -14.83
C VAL A 580 7.07 10.69 -16.31
N ASP A 581 8.18 10.06 -16.63
CA ASP A 581 8.68 9.98 -18.01
C ASP A 581 9.59 8.75 -18.18
N ASN A 582 9.98 8.43 -19.42
CA ASN A 582 11.07 7.49 -19.70
C ASN A 582 12.43 8.17 -19.92
N ASN A 583 12.49 9.51 -19.97
CA ASN A 583 13.70 10.29 -20.26
C ASN A 583 14.43 9.84 -21.54
N ASN A 584 13.65 9.42 -22.55
CA ASN A 584 14.15 8.82 -23.81
C ASN A 584 15.00 7.55 -23.61
N THR A 585 14.88 6.87 -22.47
CA THR A 585 15.52 5.57 -22.21
C THR A 585 14.55 4.41 -22.48
N PRO A 586 15.04 3.19 -22.77
CA PRO A 586 14.17 2.02 -22.96
C PRO A 586 13.39 1.69 -21.67
N GLY A 587 12.07 1.62 -21.78
CA GLY A 587 11.16 1.29 -20.67
C GLY A 587 10.27 2.47 -20.29
N SER A 588 8.95 2.25 -20.28
CA SER A 588 7.98 3.22 -19.77
C SER A 588 7.76 3.00 -18.27
N SER A 589 7.37 4.06 -17.55
CA SER A 589 6.70 3.85 -16.27
C SER A 589 5.36 3.16 -16.53
N ILE A 590 4.95 2.25 -15.65
CA ILE A 590 3.74 1.44 -15.78
C ILE A 590 2.90 1.59 -14.51
N PHE A 591 1.63 1.93 -14.66
CA PHE A 591 0.63 1.90 -13.60
C PHE A 591 -0.37 0.81 -13.90
N GLU A 592 -0.51 -0.19 -13.04
CA GLU A 592 -1.27 -1.41 -13.35
C GLU A 592 -2.22 -1.87 -12.23
N ASN A 593 -3.48 -2.11 -12.59
CA ASN A 593 -4.53 -2.67 -11.73
C ASN A 593 -4.82 -1.84 -10.46
N LEU A 594 -4.70 -0.51 -10.56
CA LEU A 594 -4.93 0.45 -9.47
C LEU A 594 -6.35 1.05 -9.55
N THR A 595 -6.87 1.59 -8.45
CA THR A 595 -8.06 2.47 -8.55
C THR A 595 -7.72 3.71 -9.35
N HIS A 596 -6.55 4.30 -9.10
CA HIS A 596 -6.01 5.40 -9.89
C HIS A 596 -4.54 5.13 -10.15
N GLY A 597 -4.10 5.17 -11.40
CA GLY A 597 -2.68 5.22 -11.71
C GLY A 597 -2.06 6.47 -11.08
N ILE A 598 -2.61 7.64 -11.42
CA ILE A 598 -2.23 8.93 -10.84
C ILE A 598 -3.50 9.68 -10.37
N TYR A 599 -3.46 10.25 -9.17
CA TYR A 599 -4.51 11.10 -8.62
C TYR A 599 -3.91 12.42 -8.12
N VAL A 600 -4.33 13.54 -8.71
CA VAL A 600 -3.84 14.89 -8.40
C VAL A 600 -4.98 15.72 -7.83
N ASN A 601 -4.76 16.32 -6.67
CA ASN A 601 -5.73 17.17 -5.98
C ASN A 601 -5.06 18.46 -5.48
N ASN A 602 -5.19 19.55 -6.23
CA ASN A 602 -4.45 20.78 -5.94
C ASN A 602 -5.33 21.84 -5.29
N ILE A 603 -4.78 22.51 -4.28
CA ILE A 603 -5.32 23.76 -3.75
C ILE A 603 -4.79 24.92 -4.62
N ASN A 604 -3.49 24.91 -4.91
CA ASN A 604 -2.88 25.84 -5.87
C ASN A 604 -2.83 25.20 -7.26
N PRO A 605 -3.64 25.67 -8.23
CA PRO A 605 -3.75 25.02 -9.54
C PRO A 605 -2.48 25.09 -10.39
N LEU A 606 -1.51 25.94 -10.03
CA LEU A 606 -0.21 26.02 -10.72
C LEU A 606 0.74 24.87 -10.34
N ARG A 607 0.41 24.03 -9.36
CA ARG A 607 1.20 22.87 -8.96
C ARG A 607 1.00 21.68 -9.92
N THR A 608 1.33 21.88 -11.20
CA THR A 608 1.06 20.89 -12.25
C THR A 608 2.19 19.85 -12.41
N PRO A 609 1.87 18.55 -12.51
CA PRO A 609 2.84 17.54 -12.92
C PRO A 609 3.02 17.48 -14.46
N VAL A 610 4.05 16.77 -14.89
CA VAL A 610 4.28 16.39 -16.31
C VAL A 610 4.28 14.88 -16.43
N ILE A 611 3.38 14.35 -17.26
CA ILE A 611 3.22 12.89 -17.45
C ILE A 611 3.43 12.59 -18.93
N SER A 612 4.54 11.94 -19.23
CA SER A 612 4.92 11.56 -20.58
C SER A 612 5.37 10.10 -20.68
N ASN A 613 5.28 9.51 -21.87
CA ASN A 613 5.85 8.20 -22.19
C ASN A 613 5.55 7.09 -21.17
N THR A 614 4.32 7.09 -20.63
CA THR A 614 3.88 6.22 -19.54
C THR A 614 2.79 5.27 -20.02
N THR A 615 2.75 4.06 -19.45
CA THR A 615 1.71 3.07 -19.69
C THR A 615 0.77 2.99 -18.49
N PHE A 616 -0.54 3.09 -18.74
CA PHE A 616 -1.60 2.87 -17.77
C PHE A 616 -2.38 1.64 -18.21
N LYS A 617 -2.45 0.61 -17.35
CA LYS A 617 -3.02 -0.69 -17.68
C LYS A 617 -4.01 -1.15 -16.64
N ASP A 618 -5.24 -1.43 -17.06
CA ASP A 618 -6.29 -2.05 -16.24
C ASP A 618 -6.58 -1.31 -14.93
N ASN A 619 -6.29 0.00 -14.90
CA ASN A 619 -6.67 0.87 -13.81
C ASN A 619 -8.13 1.29 -13.97
N TRP A 620 -8.81 1.55 -12.87
CA TRP A 620 -10.16 2.12 -12.93
C TRP A 620 -10.11 3.55 -13.48
N TYR A 621 -9.18 4.36 -12.96
CA TYR A 621 -8.74 5.58 -13.59
C TYR A 621 -7.28 5.46 -14.00
N GLY A 622 -6.97 5.76 -15.26
CA GLY A 622 -5.57 5.90 -15.66
C GLY A 622 -4.94 7.06 -14.90
N ALA A 623 -5.48 8.25 -15.09
CA ALA A 623 -5.14 9.44 -14.32
C ALA A 623 -6.36 10.32 -14.02
N TYR A 624 -6.38 10.90 -12.83
CA TYR A 624 -7.40 11.83 -12.37
C TYR A 624 -6.74 13.14 -11.93
N PHE A 625 -7.24 14.26 -12.44
CA PHE A 625 -6.73 15.59 -12.16
C PHE A 625 -7.86 16.49 -11.68
N MET A 626 -7.66 17.12 -10.52
CA MET A 626 -8.59 18.09 -9.96
C MET A 626 -7.90 19.42 -9.71
N ASN A 627 -8.51 20.49 -10.22
CA ASN A 627 -8.04 21.87 -10.08
C ASN A 627 -6.58 22.03 -10.55
N VAL A 628 -6.26 21.54 -11.75
CA VAL A 628 -4.91 21.60 -12.33
C VAL A 628 -4.89 22.50 -13.57
N ASN A 629 -4.03 23.51 -13.56
CA ASN A 629 -3.82 24.38 -14.71
C ASN A 629 -2.55 24.01 -15.47
N TYR A 630 -2.55 24.26 -16.78
CA TYR A 630 -1.38 24.06 -17.65
C TYR A 630 -0.89 22.61 -17.74
N LEU A 631 -1.75 21.63 -17.48
CA LEU A 631 -1.37 20.22 -17.46
C LEU A 631 -0.82 19.76 -18.82
N ALA A 632 0.33 19.09 -18.80
CA ALA A 632 0.91 18.41 -19.96
C ALA A 632 0.84 16.88 -19.77
N PHE A 633 -0.08 16.24 -20.49
CA PHE A 633 -0.26 14.78 -20.50
C PHE A 633 -0.10 14.25 -21.92
N GLN A 634 1.05 13.63 -22.21
CA GLN A 634 1.43 13.36 -23.60
C GLN A 634 2.16 12.05 -23.88
N THR A 635 1.95 11.50 -25.07
CA THR A 635 2.68 10.29 -25.53
C THR A 635 2.51 9.09 -24.59
N ASN A 636 1.36 8.98 -23.92
CA ASN A 636 1.06 7.87 -23.02
C ASN A 636 0.25 6.79 -23.72
N THR A 637 0.34 5.56 -23.22
CA THR A 637 -0.50 4.42 -23.66
C THR A 637 -1.42 4.02 -22.54
N LEU A 638 -2.73 4.01 -22.80
CA LEU A 638 -3.78 3.73 -21.83
C LEU A 638 -4.63 2.57 -22.32
N THR A 639 -4.69 1.51 -21.52
CA THR A 639 -5.41 0.27 -21.80
C THR A 639 -6.24 -0.13 -20.59
N TYR A 640 -7.50 -0.54 -20.76
CA TYR A 640 -8.31 -1.04 -19.65
C TYR A 640 -9.29 -2.16 -20.04
N ILE A 641 -9.64 -2.96 -19.03
CA ILE A 641 -10.73 -3.94 -19.04
C ILE A 641 -12.05 -3.28 -18.60
N THR A 642 -13.15 -3.60 -19.29
CA THR A 642 -14.51 -3.09 -19.07
C THR A 642 -14.89 -2.96 -17.58
N ARG A 643 -14.95 -1.72 -17.07
CA ARG A 643 -15.52 -1.37 -15.76
C ARG A 643 -16.45 -0.16 -15.94
N SER A 644 -17.64 -0.21 -15.35
CA SER A 644 -18.62 0.89 -15.42
C SER A 644 -18.14 2.08 -14.60
N GLY A 645 -18.29 3.30 -15.12
CA GLY A 645 -17.84 4.52 -14.43
C GLY A 645 -16.31 4.69 -14.43
N ALA A 646 -15.58 4.09 -15.37
CA ALA A 646 -14.14 4.21 -15.51
C ALA A 646 -13.77 5.26 -16.56
N SER A 647 -12.78 6.12 -16.26
CA SER A 647 -12.21 7.05 -17.25
C SER A 647 -10.69 6.91 -17.31
N GLN A 648 -10.13 6.80 -18.51
CA GLN A 648 -8.67 6.70 -18.65
C GLN A 648 -7.97 8.00 -18.24
N VAL A 649 -8.55 9.16 -18.57
CA VAL A 649 -8.13 10.47 -18.06
C VAL A 649 -9.36 11.28 -17.68
N TYR A 650 -9.45 11.67 -16.41
CA TYR A 650 -10.52 12.53 -15.91
C TYR A 650 -9.97 13.91 -15.51
N LEU A 651 -10.54 14.97 -16.07
CA LEU A 651 -10.18 16.37 -15.84
C LEU A 651 -11.32 17.09 -15.13
N ASN A 652 -11.15 17.33 -13.83
CA ASN A 652 -12.13 18.00 -12.97
C ASN A 652 -11.70 19.45 -12.72
N ASN A 653 -12.39 20.41 -13.33
CA ASN A 653 -12.08 21.84 -13.22
C ASN A 653 -10.61 22.17 -13.54
N CYS A 654 -10.04 21.45 -14.52
CA CYS A 654 -8.71 21.75 -15.04
C CYS A 654 -8.78 22.81 -16.14
N LYS A 655 -7.76 23.68 -16.24
CA LYS A 655 -7.69 24.72 -17.27
C LYS A 655 -6.37 24.73 -18.03
N TYR A 656 -6.36 25.31 -19.22
CA TYR A 656 -5.18 25.56 -20.05
C TYR A 656 -4.34 24.30 -20.34
N TYR A 657 -4.97 23.12 -20.31
CA TYR A 657 -4.30 21.84 -20.42
C TYR A 657 -4.08 21.42 -21.88
N LYS A 658 -3.10 20.53 -22.09
CA LYS A 658 -2.84 19.84 -23.34
C LYS A 658 -2.76 18.33 -23.12
N ILE A 659 -3.80 17.63 -23.56
CA ILE A 659 -3.81 16.16 -23.63
C ILE A 659 -3.47 15.78 -25.07
N LYS A 660 -2.25 15.29 -25.33
CA LYS A 660 -1.80 15.06 -26.71
C LYS A 660 -0.99 13.81 -27.01
N ASN A 661 -1.07 13.30 -28.23
CA ASN A 661 -0.27 12.15 -28.69
C ASN A 661 -0.47 10.87 -27.88
N ASN A 662 -1.57 10.72 -27.13
CA ASN A 662 -1.82 9.53 -26.32
C ASN A 662 -2.59 8.47 -27.13
N LEU A 663 -2.39 7.22 -26.77
CA LEU A 663 -3.11 6.07 -27.31
C LEU A 663 -4.06 5.52 -26.25
N PHE A 664 -5.35 5.59 -26.49
CA PHE A 664 -6.42 5.08 -25.63
C PHE A 664 -7.09 3.87 -26.29
N THR A 665 -7.06 2.71 -25.61
CA THR A 665 -7.63 1.47 -26.14
C THR A 665 -8.30 0.64 -25.04
N SER A 666 -9.22 -0.25 -25.42
CA SER A 666 -9.71 -1.33 -24.54
C SER A 666 -9.26 -2.70 -25.05
N SER A 667 -8.94 -3.60 -24.12
CA SER A 667 -8.50 -4.98 -24.38
C SER A 667 -9.65 -5.98 -24.64
N THR A 668 -10.91 -5.56 -24.52
CA THR A 668 -12.09 -6.43 -24.65
C THR A 668 -12.97 -6.09 -25.86
N ASN A 669 -13.49 -7.10 -26.57
CA ASN A 669 -14.28 -6.93 -27.81
C ASN A 669 -15.76 -6.53 -27.59
N TYR A 670 -16.20 -6.26 -26.37
CA TYR A 670 -17.62 -5.98 -26.02
C TYR A 670 -17.82 -4.51 -25.65
N ALA A 671 -18.97 -3.95 -26.04
CA ALA A 671 -19.43 -2.57 -25.82
C ALA A 671 -18.89 -1.99 -24.50
N PRO A 672 -17.77 -1.23 -24.53
CA PRO A 672 -17.06 -0.84 -23.33
C PRO A 672 -17.93 0.11 -22.52
N ASN A 673 -17.87 0.04 -21.19
CA ASN A 673 -18.56 0.99 -20.31
C ASN A 673 -17.64 2.15 -19.87
N GLY A 674 -16.47 2.30 -20.49
CA GLY A 674 -15.45 3.28 -20.08
C GLY A 674 -15.19 4.38 -21.10
N GLU A 675 -14.58 5.45 -20.60
CA GLU A 675 -14.33 6.71 -21.28
C GLU A 675 -12.83 6.89 -21.55
N GLY A 676 -12.48 7.50 -22.67
CA GLY A 676 -11.10 7.90 -22.98
C GLY A 676 -10.66 9.10 -22.17
N VAL A 677 -11.17 10.27 -22.52
CA VAL A 677 -10.95 11.51 -21.77
C VAL A 677 -12.30 12.07 -21.34
N SER A 678 -12.46 12.30 -20.04
CA SER A 678 -13.65 12.94 -19.46
C SER A 678 -13.27 14.31 -18.96
N VAL A 679 -13.97 15.34 -19.43
CA VAL A 679 -13.70 16.75 -19.08
C VAL A 679 -14.92 17.30 -18.37
N TYR A 680 -14.72 17.88 -17.20
CA TYR A 680 -15.79 18.42 -16.38
C TYR A 680 -15.47 19.83 -15.90
N LYS A 681 -16.35 20.77 -16.24
CA LYS A 681 -16.34 22.16 -15.78
C LYS A 681 -14.99 22.88 -15.91
N SER A 682 -14.30 22.70 -17.04
CA SER A 682 -13.08 23.47 -17.33
C SER A 682 -13.34 24.96 -17.50
N LYS A 683 -14.58 25.37 -17.81
CA LYS A 683 -14.96 26.77 -18.06
C LYS A 683 -14.00 27.41 -19.10
N THR A 684 -13.70 28.69 -18.90
CA THR A 684 -12.95 29.55 -19.83
C THR A 684 -11.48 29.19 -19.91
N GLY A 685 -10.88 29.44 -21.07
CA GLY A 685 -9.45 29.23 -21.33
C GLY A 685 -9.16 28.31 -22.53
N ALA A 686 -7.92 28.35 -23.03
CA ALA A 686 -7.52 27.58 -24.20
C ALA A 686 -7.11 26.14 -23.83
N HIS A 687 -8.11 25.25 -23.74
CA HIS A 687 -7.90 23.83 -23.43
C HIS A 687 -7.83 22.98 -24.69
N GLU A 688 -6.92 22.00 -24.75
CA GLU A 688 -6.70 21.18 -25.95
C GLU A 688 -6.68 19.68 -25.68
N ILE A 689 -7.47 18.94 -26.48
CA ILE A 689 -7.30 17.51 -26.70
C ILE A 689 -6.86 17.34 -28.16
N PHE A 690 -5.58 17.02 -28.36
CA PHE A 690 -4.92 17.12 -29.66
C PHE A 690 -4.16 15.86 -30.06
N ARG A 691 -4.43 15.28 -31.23
CA ARG A 691 -3.62 14.17 -31.77
C ARG A 691 -3.57 12.93 -30.89
N ASN A 692 -4.67 12.63 -30.21
CA ASN A 692 -4.82 11.36 -29.51
C ASN A 692 -5.49 10.33 -30.41
N THR A 693 -5.21 9.05 -30.18
CA THR A 693 -5.92 7.94 -30.82
C THR A 693 -6.83 7.28 -29.81
N PHE A 694 -8.11 7.12 -30.14
CA PHE A 694 -9.14 6.49 -29.33
C PHE A 694 -9.73 5.32 -30.08
N SER A 695 -9.77 4.16 -29.44
CA SER A 695 -10.20 2.94 -30.11
C SER A 695 -10.92 2.01 -29.14
N ASN A 696 -12.05 1.46 -29.57
CA ASN A 696 -12.80 0.46 -28.81
C ASN A 696 -13.18 0.96 -27.40
N MET A 697 -13.89 2.08 -27.29
CA MET A 697 -14.38 2.67 -26.03
C MET A 697 -15.89 2.99 -26.08
N ASN A 698 -16.52 3.27 -24.93
CA ASN A 698 -17.89 3.80 -24.93
C ASN A 698 -17.89 5.21 -25.53
N VAL A 699 -17.06 6.07 -24.96
CA VAL A 699 -16.93 7.46 -25.34
C VAL A 699 -15.44 7.75 -25.47
N GLY A 700 -15.00 8.21 -26.64
CA GLY A 700 -13.62 8.67 -26.83
C GLY A 700 -13.34 9.91 -25.98
N ILE A 701 -14.11 10.97 -26.18
CA ILE A 701 -14.05 12.21 -25.41
C ILE A 701 -15.43 12.56 -24.85
N ASN A 702 -15.57 12.62 -23.54
CA ASN A 702 -16.79 13.06 -22.87
C ASN A 702 -16.62 14.48 -22.30
N CYS A 703 -17.44 15.42 -22.77
CA CYS A 703 -17.45 16.83 -22.36
C CYS A 703 -18.68 17.08 -21.49
N MET A 704 -18.47 17.20 -20.18
CA MET A 704 -19.51 17.36 -19.17
C MET A 704 -19.67 18.82 -18.73
N ASP A 705 -20.90 19.33 -18.81
CA ASP A 705 -21.27 20.71 -18.44
C ASP A 705 -20.40 21.77 -19.17
N ASP A 706 -20.10 22.91 -18.52
CA ASP A 706 -19.43 24.04 -19.16
C ASP A 706 -17.90 23.90 -19.24
N ASN A 707 -17.38 23.63 -20.43
CA ASN A 707 -15.95 23.59 -20.75
C ASN A 707 -15.55 24.68 -21.76
N GLY A 708 -16.28 25.80 -21.78
CA GLY A 708 -15.96 26.98 -22.58
C GLY A 708 -16.43 28.23 -21.87
N ASN A 709 -17.55 28.79 -22.31
CA ASN A 709 -18.32 29.82 -21.62
C ASN A 709 -19.58 30.03 -22.47
N PRO A 710 -20.79 30.18 -21.90
CA PRO A 710 -21.99 30.47 -22.69
C PRO A 710 -21.91 31.77 -23.52
N SER A 711 -21.07 32.71 -23.10
CA SER A 711 -21.05 34.10 -23.61
C SER A 711 -19.88 34.41 -24.56
N ASN A 712 -18.88 33.53 -24.69
CA ASN A 712 -17.70 33.78 -25.53
C ASN A 712 -17.59 32.79 -26.71
N SER A 713 -16.91 33.20 -27.78
CA SER A 713 -16.66 32.37 -28.98
C SER A 713 -15.18 32.14 -29.27
N THR A 714 -14.31 32.53 -28.35
CA THR A 714 -12.86 32.68 -28.55
C THR A 714 -12.04 31.73 -27.69
N ASP A 715 -12.61 31.13 -26.65
CA ASP A 715 -11.92 30.16 -25.79
C ASP A 715 -12.80 28.94 -25.44
N GLY A 716 -12.28 28.04 -24.60
CA GLY A 716 -12.88 26.77 -24.23
C GLY A 716 -12.17 25.56 -24.86
N LEU A 717 -12.71 24.36 -24.63
CA LEU A 717 -12.12 23.12 -25.12
C LEU A 717 -12.14 23.03 -26.65
N LYS A 718 -10.96 22.96 -27.30
CA LYS A 718 -10.80 22.56 -28.71
C LYS A 718 -10.34 21.10 -28.81
N MET A 719 -11.01 20.34 -29.67
CA MET A 719 -10.72 18.93 -29.96
C MET A 719 -10.30 18.81 -31.43
N ASN A 720 -9.01 18.64 -31.68
CA ASN A 720 -8.48 18.70 -33.04
C ASN A 720 -7.45 17.60 -33.32
N CYS A 721 -7.34 17.20 -34.58
CA CYS A 721 -6.40 16.19 -35.04
C CYS A 721 -6.49 14.86 -34.27
N ASN A 722 -7.61 14.51 -33.63
CA ASN A 722 -7.75 13.23 -32.94
C ASN A 722 -8.18 12.14 -33.91
N ASP A 723 -7.80 10.90 -33.61
CA ASP A 723 -8.06 9.73 -34.44
C ASP A 723 -8.95 8.72 -33.71
N PHE A 724 -10.12 8.43 -34.29
CA PHE A 724 -11.12 7.50 -33.77
C PHE A 724 -11.37 6.30 -34.71
N HIS A 725 -10.60 6.13 -35.81
CA HIS A 725 -10.95 5.18 -36.88
C HIS A 725 -10.46 3.74 -36.69
N VAL A 726 -9.49 3.50 -35.81
CA VAL A 726 -8.78 2.22 -35.70
C VAL A 726 -9.74 1.07 -35.38
N THR A 727 -10.47 1.17 -34.27
CA THR A 727 -11.64 0.34 -33.96
C THR A 727 -12.72 1.28 -33.44
N PRO A 728 -13.88 1.35 -34.11
CA PRO A 728 -14.96 2.25 -33.75
C PRO A 728 -15.28 2.29 -32.26
N ASN A 729 -15.38 3.50 -31.69
CA ASN A 729 -16.04 3.72 -30.40
C ASN A 729 -17.58 3.73 -30.59
N ASN A 730 -18.34 3.57 -29.48
CA ASN A 730 -19.79 3.80 -29.53
C ASN A 730 -20.06 5.28 -29.83
N TYR A 731 -19.37 6.17 -29.12
CA TYR A 731 -19.34 7.61 -29.35
C TYR A 731 -17.88 8.07 -29.47
N ASP A 732 -17.54 8.80 -30.52
CA ASP A 732 -16.20 9.40 -30.63
C ASP A 732 -16.11 10.61 -29.69
N VAL A 733 -17.15 11.45 -29.68
CA VAL A 733 -17.30 12.58 -28.76
C VAL A 733 -18.73 12.65 -28.21
N ALA A 734 -18.87 12.93 -26.91
CA ALA A 734 -20.15 13.18 -26.28
C ALA A 734 -20.13 14.50 -25.52
N MET A 735 -21.21 15.27 -25.64
CA MET A 735 -21.48 16.47 -24.86
C MET A 735 -22.65 16.16 -23.93
N THR A 736 -22.34 15.93 -22.66
CA THR A 736 -23.26 15.44 -21.62
C THR A 736 -23.32 16.43 -20.48
N TYR A 737 -24.30 16.30 -19.59
CA TYR A 737 -24.56 17.27 -18.53
C TYR A 737 -24.92 16.51 -17.26
N SER A 738 -24.46 16.99 -16.12
CA SER A 738 -24.47 16.23 -14.87
C SER A 738 -25.66 16.55 -13.96
N SER A 739 -26.16 17.79 -14.02
CA SER A 739 -27.05 18.36 -13.00
C SER A 739 -28.37 18.92 -13.54
N GLY A 740 -28.54 19.01 -14.87
CA GLY A 740 -29.71 19.64 -15.49
C GLY A 740 -29.77 21.16 -15.46
N LEU A 741 -28.79 21.81 -14.83
CA LEU A 741 -28.77 23.27 -14.64
C LEU A 741 -27.93 24.01 -15.69
N ALA A 742 -26.92 23.35 -16.28
CA ALA A 742 -26.04 23.94 -17.28
C ALA A 742 -25.98 23.05 -18.54
N LEU A 743 -26.10 23.67 -19.72
CA LEU A 743 -25.89 22.97 -20.99
C LEU A 743 -24.40 22.62 -21.16
N PRO A 744 -24.07 21.50 -21.82
CA PRO A 744 -22.68 21.20 -22.12
C PRO A 744 -22.12 22.19 -23.13
N LEU A 745 -20.97 22.76 -22.81
CA LEU A 745 -20.28 23.74 -23.66
C LEU A 745 -18.83 23.34 -23.88
N VAL A 746 -18.33 23.68 -25.06
CA VAL A 746 -16.93 23.58 -25.47
C VAL A 746 -16.59 24.86 -26.24
N ASN A 747 -15.38 24.99 -26.78
CA ASN A 747 -15.09 26.13 -27.65
C ASN A 747 -16.11 26.17 -28.80
N LYS A 748 -16.86 27.27 -28.89
CA LYS A 748 -17.89 27.45 -29.92
C LYS A 748 -17.31 27.28 -31.32
N THR A 749 -16.05 27.67 -31.51
CA THR A 749 -15.36 27.63 -32.80
C THR A 749 -14.27 26.56 -32.78
N GLN A 750 -14.60 25.35 -33.22
CA GLN A 750 -13.62 24.26 -33.31
C GLN A 750 -12.66 24.46 -34.51
N GLY A 751 -13.07 25.22 -35.52
CA GLY A 751 -12.24 25.65 -36.66
C GLY A 751 -12.81 26.91 -37.33
N GLN A 752 -11.99 27.62 -38.10
CA GLN A 752 -12.34 28.90 -38.75
C GLN A 752 -12.04 28.89 -40.25
N VAL A 753 -12.75 29.75 -40.99
CA VAL A 753 -12.43 30.12 -42.37
C VAL A 753 -12.50 31.64 -42.48
N LEU A 754 -11.42 32.30 -42.07
CA LEU A 754 -11.18 33.70 -42.42
C LEU A 754 -10.44 33.70 -43.77
N GLY A 755 -11.07 34.20 -44.83
CA GLY A 755 -10.49 34.24 -46.18
C GLY A 755 -10.48 32.89 -46.93
N THR A 756 -9.40 32.60 -47.66
CA THR A 756 -9.27 31.37 -48.46
C THR A 756 -9.15 30.15 -47.54
N PRO A 757 -10.05 29.16 -47.63
CA PRO A 757 -9.99 27.98 -46.77
C PRO A 757 -8.66 27.23 -46.89
N ALA A 758 -8.02 26.94 -45.77
CA ALA A 758 -6.80 26.12 -45.68
C ALA A 758 -6.99 24.99 -44.66
N ALA A 759 -6.39 23.82 -44.91
CA ALA A 759 -6.55 22.64 -44.06
C ALA A 759 -6.11 22.87 -42.60
N THR A 760 -5.12 23.74 -42.39
CA THR A 760 -4.60 24.12 -41.06
C THR A 760 -5.57 24.96 -40.23
N LEU A 761 -6.59 25.56 -40.84
CA LEU A 761 -7.60 26.39 -40.16
C LEU A 761 -8.87 25.62 -39.78
N LEU A 762 -9.02 24.38 -40.24
CA LEU A 762 -10.20 23.54 -40.00
C LEU A 762 -9.97 22.50 -38.89
N VAL A 763 -11.03 21.90 -38.36
CA VAL A 763 -10.95 20.72 -37.47
C VAL A 763 -10.46 19.52 -38.27
N ARG A 764 -9.51 18.73 -37.77
CA ARG A 764 -8.86 17.63 -38.51
C ARG A 764 -8.99 16.28 -37.82
N ASN A 765 -10.05 16.07 -37.05
CA ASN A 765 -10.32 14.78 -36.44
C ASN A 765 -10.63 13.73 -37.53
N ILE A 766 -10.19 12.50 -37.32
CA ILE A 766 -10.57 11.33 -38.12
C ILE A 766 -11.62 10.55 -37.31
N TYR A 767 -12.88 10.63 -37.71
CA TYR A 767 -13.97 9.93 -37.00
C TYR A 767 -14.07 8.47 -37.45
N GLY A 768 -14.51 7.59 -36.56
CA GLY A 768 -14.57 6.15 -36.86
C GLY A 768 -15.84 5.69 -37.58
N ALA A 769 -16.72 6.60 -38.02
CA ALA A 769 -18.07 6.27 -38.50
C ALA A 769 -18.07 5.58 -39.86
N ASN A 770 -18.89 4.53 -39.99
CA ASN A 770 -19.30 4.02 -41.30
C ASN A 770 -20.59 4.72 -41.73
N CYS A 771 -20.75 5.01 -43.03
CA CYS A 771 -22.00 5.55 -43.58
C CYS A 771 -23.19 4.66 -43.18
N GLY A 772 -24.21 5.24 -42.53
CA GLY A 772 -25.42 4.53 -42.09
C GLY A 772 -25.45 4.05 -40.63
N ASN A 773 -24.35 4.14 -39.88
CA ASN A 773 -24.36 3.98 -38.42
C ASN A 773 -24.61 5.32 -37.73
N GLN A 774 -25.65 5.41 -36.90
CA GLN A 774 -26.33 6.67 -36.62
C GLN A 774 -25.65 7.64 -35.62
N ASN A 775 -24.68 7.28 -34.76
CA ASN A 775 -24.34 8.18 -33.64
C ASN A 775 -22.84 8.21 -33.28
N LYS A 776 -22.03 9.12 -33.83
CA LYS A 776 -20.60 9.29 -33.42
C LYS A 776 -20.30 10.55 -32.64
N TRP A 777 -21.20 11.52 -32.69
CA TRP A 777 -21.18 12.72 -31.86
C TRP A 777 -22.52 12.82 -31.14
N TYR A 778 -22.51 12.96 -29.81
CA TYR A 778 -23.72 13.08 -28.99
C TYR A 778 -23.82 14.48 -28.36
N ILE A 779 -25.02 15.07 -28.34
CA ILE A 779 -25.31 16.32 -27.62
C ILE A 779 -26.63 16.15 -26.87
N TYR A 780 -26.62 16.49 -25.58
CA TYR A 780 -27.82 16.46 -24.76
C TYR A 780 -28.92 17.45 -25.23
N SER A 781 -30.20 17.06 -25.19
CA SER A 781 -31.46 17.80 -25.56
C SER A 781 -32.26 17.34 -26.80
N GLY A 782 -32.19 16.06 -27.18
CA GLY A 782 -33.22 15.46 -28.05
C GLY A 782 -33.12 15.74 -29.55
N SER A 783 -32.01 16.31 -30.03
CA SER A 783 -31.58 16.13 -31.41
C SER A 783 -30.24 15.39 -31.41
N THR A 784 -30.27 14.10 -31.72
CA THR A 784 -29.12 13.47 -32.38
C THR A 784 -28.86 14.26 -33.65
N ALA A 785 -27.91 15.20 -33.60
CA ALA A 785 -27.48 15.88 -34.81
C ALA A 785 -26.75 14.83 -35.65
N ILE A 786 -27.36 14.43 -36.77
CA ILE A 786 -26.73 13.52 -37.73
C ILE A 786 -25.52 14.27 -38.29
N ILE A 787 -24.34 13.90 -37.82
CA ILE A 787 -23.09 14.33 -38.44
C ILE A 787 -22.74 13.27 -39.48
N ASP A 788 -23.34 13.40 -40.67
CA ASP A 788 -22.92 12.60 -41.82
C ASP A 788 -21.51 13.04 -42.20
N HIS A 789 -20.66 12.14 -42.67
CA HIS A 789 -19.23 12.34 -42.68
C HIS A 789 -18.68 11.81 -44.02
N GLY A 790 -18.21 12.71 -44.89
CA GLY A 790 -17.75 12.38 -46.25
C GLY A 790 -16.36 11.74 -46.32
N SER A 791 -16.23 10.67 -47.11
CA SER A 791 -14.98 9.95 -47.39
C SER A 791 -13.98 10.78 -48.18
N ASN A 792 -12.72 10.90 -47.73
CA ASN A 792 -11.61 11.30 -48.59
C ASN A 792 -10.80 10.07 -49.04
N THR A 793 -10.51 10.02 -50.34
CA THR A 793 -9.64 9.04 -50.99
C THR A 793 -8.19 9.49 -50.90
N ASN A 794 -7.53 9.18 -49.79
CA ASN A 794 -6.12 8.79 -49.81
C ASN A 794 -6.02 7.49 -49.00
N THR A 795 -5.10 6.61 -49.34
CA THR A 795 -5.15 5.14 -49.11
C THR A 795 -5.25 4.62 -47.66
N VAL A 796 -5.56 5.48 -46.69
CA VAL A 796 -6.13 5.11 -45.38
C VAL A 796 -7.30 6.06 -45.12
N THR A 797 -8.51 5.58 -45.44
CA THR A 797 -9.81 6.28 -45.45
C THR A 797 -10.07 7.15 -44.23
N ALA A 798 -9.70 8.44 -44.31
CA ALA A 798 -10.01 9.45 -43.31
C ALA A 798 -11.27 10.22 -43.71
N VAL A 799 -12.20 10.38 -42.77
CA VAL A 799 -13.31 11.32 -42.86
C VAL A 799 -13.00 12.52 -41.97
N THR A 800 -12.78 13.69 -42.58
CA THR A 800 -12.12 14.79 -41.87
C THR A 800 -12.94 16.07 -41.75
N GLN A 801 -14.23 16.08 -42.11
CA GLN A 801 -15.13 17.18 -41.78
C GLN A 801 -16.57 16.69 -41.60
N PRO A 802 -17.37 17.27 -40.69
CA PRO A 802 -18.80 17.06 -40.62
C PRO A 802 -19.51 17.61 -41.86
N THR A 803 -20.30 16.78 -42.55
CA THR A 803 -21.27 17.25 -43.55
C THR A 803 -22.48 17.81 -42.82
N ALA A 804 -22.68 19.12 -42.95
CA ALA A 804 -23.78 19.82 -42.32
C ALA A 804 -25.10 19.51 -43.03
N THR A 805 -25.78 18.45 -42.61
CA THR A 805 -27.25 18.42 -42.68
C THR A 805 -27.76 18.47 -41.23
N GLY A 806 -27.81 19.67 -40.65
CA GLY A 806 -28.35 19.90 -39.29
C GLY A 806 -27.35 20.20 -38.16
N CYS A 807 -26.03 20.22 -38.41
CA CYS A 807 -25.01 20.49 -37.37
C CYS A 807 -24.82 21.98 -36.98
N LYS A 808 -25.76 22.87 -37.30
CA LYS A 808 -25.74 24.24 -36.78
C LYS A 808 -26.53 24.28 -35.47
N SER A 809 -25.88 23.83 -34.40
CA SER A 809 -26.33 24.12 -33.05
C SER A 809 -25.99 25.57 -32.72
N SER A 810 -26.82 26.27 -31.94
CA SER A 810 -26.46 27.59 -31.39
C SER A 810 -25.18 27.55 -30.53
N TYR A 811 -24.76 26.35 -30.12
CA TYR A 811 -23.69 26.09 -29.16
C TYR A 811 -22.36 25.63 -29.80
N LEU A 812 -22.37 25.16 -31.06
CA LEU A 812 -21.16 24.66 -31.73
C LEU A 812 -21.16 25.03 -33.22
N ASN A 813 -20.07 25.67 -33.66
CA ASN A 813 -19.83 26.02 -35.05
C ASN A 813 -18.66 25.20 -35.61
N VAL A 814 -18.95 24.31 -36.55
CA VAL A 814 -17.94 23.54 -37.28
C VAL A 814 -18.01 23.89 -38.77
N VAL A 815 -16.85 24.22 -39.36
CA VAL A 815 -16.78 24.68 -40.75
C VAL A 815 -16.45 23.53 -41.70
N ASN A 816 -17.37 23.22 -42.62
CA ASN A 816 -17.18 22.20 -43.66
C ASN A 816 -16.60 22.82 -44.96
N LYS A 817 -15.46 22.30 -45.43
CA LYS A 817 -14.89 22.58 -46.75
C LYS A 817 -14.18 21.35 -47.32
N ASN A 818 -14.39 21.05 -48.60
CA ASN A 818 -13.67 20.02 -49.34
C ASN A 818 -12.25 20.48 -49.65
N ILE A 819 -11.31 20.23 -48.72
CA ILE A 819 -9.87 20.54 -48.87
C ILE A 819 -9.07 19.26 -48.66
N SER A 820 -8.02 19.06 -49.46
CA SER A 820 -7.10 17.94 -49.29
C SER A 820 -6.36 18.00 -47.94
N LEU A 821 -6.37 16.90 -47.19
CA LEU A 821 -5.69 16.78 -45.90
C LEU A 821 -4.47 15.85 -46.02
N ASN A 822 -3.29 16.37 -45.69
CA ASN A 822 -2.15 15.56 -45.31
C ASN A 822 -2.02 15.58 -43.78
N TYR A 823 -2.41 14.47 -43.12
CA TYR A 823 -2.48 14.41 -41.67
C TYR A 823 -1.12 14.57 -40.99
N SER A 824 -0.02 14.07 -41.56
CA SER A 824 1.30 14.20 -40.95
C SER A 824 1.82 15.63 -40.94
N SER A 825 1.55 16.41 -41.99
CA SER A 825 1.96 17.81 -42.08
C SER A 825 0.98 18.79 -41.42
N HIS A 826 -0.33 18.52 -41.49
CA HIS A 826 -1.35 19.41 -40.93
C HIS A 826 -1.66 19.14 -39.45
N CYS A 827 -1.27 17.98 -38.93
CA CYS A 827 -1.38 17.63 -37.52
C CYS A 827 -0.02 17.22 -36.96
N PRO A 828 1.00 18.11 -36.91
CA PRO A 828 2.31 17.73 -36.39
C PRO A 828 2.24 17.32 -34.91
N ALA A 829 3.03 16.33 -34.49
CA ALA A 829 3.05 15.87 -33.08
C ALA A 829 3.48 16.96 -32.08
N ASN A 830 4.34 17.87 -32.53
CA ASN A 830 4.80 19.02 -31.78
C ASN A 830 4.58 20.29 -32.60
N PRO A 831 3.37 20.90 -32.52
CA PRO A 831 3.09 22.16 -33.21
C PRO A 831 3.92 23.33 -32.64
N PRO A 832 4.04 24.45 -33.38
CA PRO A 832 4.71 25.66 -32.90
C PRO A 832 4.19 26.14 -31.54
N SER A 833 2.89 26.00 -31.28
CA SER A 833 2.25 26.30 -29.98
C SER A 833 2.71 25.44 -28.81
N SER A 834 3.60 24.46 -29.04
CA SER A 834 4.26 23.65 -28.00
C SER A 834 5.80 23.77 -27.98
N GLY A 835 6.35 24.72 -28.75
CA GLY A 835 7.80 24.96 -28.89
C GLY A 835 8.48 24.12 -29.97
N GLY A 836 7.70 23.48 -30.87
CA GLY A 836 8.24 22.70 -31.98
C GLY A 836 8.93 21.39 -31.56
N THR A 837 9.82 20.88 -32.42
CA THR A 837 10.41 19.53 -32.30
C THR A 837 11.66 19.47 -31.42
N SER A 838 12.14 20.60 -30.88
CA SER A 838 13.32 20.63 -30.03
C SER A 838 13.09 19.81 -28.75
N THR A 839 14.08 19.02 -28.35
CA THR A 839 14.10 18.33 -27.04
C THR A 839 14.72 19.20 -25.94
N ILE A 840 15.32 20.34 -26.29
CA ILE A 840 15.98 21.27 -25.35
C ILE A 840 14.97 22.35 -24.94
N SER A 841 14.71 22.46 -23.63
CA SER A 841 13.73 23.40 -23.06
C SER A 841 13.96 24.86 -23.46
N SER A 842 15.20 25.36 -23.39
CA SER A 842 15.51 26.75 -23.76
C SER A 842 15.23 27.07 -25.24
N ALA A 843 15.49 26.12 -26.14
CA ALA A 843 15.15 26.27 -27.56
C ALA A 843 13.65 26.18 -27.82
N ARG A 844 12.91 25.34 -27.07
CA ARG A 844 11.44 25.33 -27.10
C ARG A 844 10.86 26.66 -26.63
N LEU A 845 11.42 27.23 -25.56
CA LEU A 845 11.04 28.53 -25.02
C LEU A 845 11.24 29.65 -26.05
N ALA A 846 12.41 29.69 -26.69
CA ALA A 846 12.69 30.65 -27.76
C ALA A 846 11.69 30.53 -28.92
N ALA A 847 11.43 29.31 -29.41
CA ALA A 847 10.47 29.07 -30.47
C ALA A 847 9.03 29.50 -30.10
N MET A 848 8.62 29.32 -28.84
CA MET A 848 7.32 29.81 -28.36
C MET A 848 7.28 31.34 -28.30
N ASN A 849 8.34 32.01 -27.87
CA ASN A 849 8.40 33.48 -27.85
C ASN A 849 8.28 34.07 -29.26
N ASP A 850 8.98 33.50 -30.24
CA ASP A 850 8.89 33.93 -31.64
C ASP A 850 7.47 33.73 -32.19
N TYR A 851 6.86 32.58 -31.88
CA TYR A 851 5.51 32.27 -32.32
C TYR A 851 4.45 33.18 -31.67
N ILE A 852 4.58 33.44 -30.37
CA ILE A 852 3.74 34.41 -29.63
C ILE A 852 3.80 35.79 -30.27
N SER A 853 5.00 36.28 -30.60
CA SER A 853 5.19 37.59 -31.22
C SER A 853 4.45 37.68 -32.56
N GLY A 854 4.58 36.65 -33.41
CA GLY A 854 3.86 36.61 -34.69
C GLY A 854 2.34 36.54 -34.54
N LEU A 855 1.83 35.83 -33.53
CA LEU A 855 0.40 35.79 -33.22
C LEU A 855 -0.11 37.13 -32.69
N GLN A 856 0.69 37.87 -31.91
CA GLN A 856 0.35 39.22 -31.45
C GLN A 856 0.25 40.22 -32.62
N ASP A 857 1.14 40.12 -33.61
CA ASP A 857 1.07 40.94 -34.82
C ASP A 857 -0.22 40.66 -35.62
N GLN A 858 -0.59 39.38 -35.77
CA GLN A 858 -1.84 38.97 -36.42
C GLN A 858 -3.07 39.50 -35.68
N ARG A 859 -3.05 39.42 -34.35
CA ARG A 859 -4.09 39.95 -33.49
C ARG A 859 -4.24 41.47 -33.66
N ALA A 860 -3.13 42.21 -33.65
CA ALA A 860 -3.14 43.65 -33.85
C ALA A 860 -3.71 44.04 -35.22
N ALA A 861 -3.36 43.28 -36.27
CA ALA A 861 -3.88 43.48 -37.61
C ALA A 861 -5.40 43.24 -37.70
N ALA A 862 -5.92 42.18 -37.07
CA ALA A 862 -7.36 41.89 -37.02
C ALA A 862 -8.15 43.02 -36.33
N ILE A 863 -7.64 43.50 -35.18
CA ILE A 863 -8.26 44.64 -34.45
C ILE A 863 -8.27 45.89 -35.32
N ALA A 864 -7.18 46.17 -36.04
CA ALA A 864 -7.07 47.36 -36.90
C ALA A 864 -8.10 47.40 -38.04
N ILE A 865 -8.59 46.24 -38.49
CA ILE A 865 -9.63 46.12 -39.52
C ILE A 865 -11.04 45.88 -38.94
N GLY A 866 -11.20 45.95 -37.61
CA GLY A 866 -12.48 45.76 -36.93
C GLY A 866 -12.95 44.31 -36.82
N GLU A 867 -12.06 43.34 -37.05
CA GLU A 867 -12.33 41.92 -36.82
C GLU A 867 -12.08 41.54 -35.36
N THR A 868 -12.84 40.57 -34.86
CA THR A 868 -12.59 39.95 -33.54
C THR A 868 -11.46 38.92 -33.67
N PRO A 869 -10.32 39.09 -32.97
CA PRO A 869 -9.23 38.12 -33.03
C PRO A 869 -9.62 36.74 -32.50
N ASP A 870 -9.16 35.66 -33.15
CA ASP A 870 -9.15 34.31 -32.56
C ASP A 870 -7.91 34.18 -31.67
N ASP A 871 -8.13 34.47 -30.39
CA ASP A 871 -7.08 34.52 -29.38
C ASP A 871 -6.66 33.13 -28.86
N PHE A 872 -7.33 32.05 -29.30
CA PHE A 872 -7.10 30.71 -28.79
C PHE A 872 -5.66 30.22 -28.94
N GLU A 873 -5.08 30.34 -30.14
CA GLU A 873 -3.76 29.75 -30.40
C GLU A 873 -2.65 30.52 -29.66
N LEU A 874 -2.85 31.82 -29.46
CA LEU A 874 -1.99 32.65 -28.63
C LEU A 874 -2.10 32.22 -27.16
N GLN A 875 -3.31 32.08 -26.62
CA GLN A 875 -3.53 31.58 -25.25
C GLN A 875 -2.94 30.18 -25.05
N SER A 876 -3.13 29.27 -26.00
CA SER A 876 -2.59 27.91 -25.98
C SER A 876 -1.05 27.89 -25.98
N THR A 877 -0.42 28.81 -26.72
CA THR A 877 1.04 28.94 -26.74
C THR A 877 1.57 29.52 -25.44
N VAL A 878 0.93 30.56 -24.90
CA VAL A 878 1.24 31.12 -23.57
C VAL A 878 1.10 30.05 -22.48
N SER A 879 0.06 29.22 -22.56
CA SER A 879 -0.16 28.10 -21.64
C SER A 879 0.98 27.07 -21.67
N SER A 880 1.51 26.77 -22.86
CA SER A 880 2.67 25.87 -23.01
C SER A 880 3.96 26.48 -22.47
N LYS A 881 4.13 27.80 -22.63
CA LYS A 881 5.23 28.56 -22.04
C LYS A 881 5.16 28.51 -20.52
N LEU A 882 3.99 28.75 -19.93
CA LEU A 882 3.76 28.68 -18.49
C LEU A 882 4.00 27.27 -17.95
N ASN A 883 3.48 26.22 -18.59
CA ASN A 883 3.79 24.83 -18.21
C ASN A 883 5.31 24.57 -18.16
N LEU A 884 6.05 25.00 -19.19
CA LEU A 884 7.49 24.80 -19.26
C LEU A 884 8.23 25.50 -18.12
N LEU A 885 7.89 26.76 -17.83
CA LEU A 885 8.51 27.54 -16.75
C LEU A 885 8.15 26.99 -15.36
N ILE A 886 6.93 26.51 -15.16
CA ILE A 886 6.48 25.96 -13.88
C ILE A 886 7.16 24.61 -13.59
N THR A 887 7.35 23.77 -14.60
CA THR A 887 7.70 22.35 -14.41
C THR A 887 9.18 22.03 -14.61
N ASP A 888 9.91 22.87 -15.36
CA ASP A 888 11.35 22.69 -15.56
C ASP A 888 12.13 23.47 -14.50
N SER A 889 12.65 22.78 -13.50
CA SER A 889 13.43 23.38 -12.42
C SER A 889 14.70 24.13 -12.89
N ALA A 890 15.18 23.89 -14.11
CA ALA A 890 16.33 24.63 -14.66
C ALA A 890 15.93 25.97 -15.30
N LEU A 891 14.65 26.14 -15.65
CA LEU A 891 14.09 27.37 -16.21
C LEU A 891 13.14 28.09 -15.23
N ALA A 892 12.73 27.41 -14.15
CA ALA A 892 11.73 27.91 -13.23
C ALA A 892 12.21 29.20 -12.54
N ASP A 893 11.57 30.29 -12.92
CA ASP A 893 11.63 31.57 -12.24
C ASP A 893 10.18 32.00 -11.92
N ALA A 894 9.92 32.24 -10.64
CA ALA A 894 8.60 32.67 -10.20
C ALA A 894 8.24 34.06 -10.76
N ASP A 895 9.23 34.93 -10.94
CA ASP A 895 9.03 36.29 -11.45
C ASP A 895 8.61 36.26 -12.93
N ASP A 896 9.21 35.37 -13.73
CA ASP A 896 8.81 35.16 -15.14
C ASP A 896 7.34 34.71 -15.25
N VAL A 897 6.92 33.76 -14.41
CA VAL A 897 5.53 33.26 -14.39
C VAL A 897 4.57 34.39 -14.01
N ILE A 898 4.92 35.19 -13.01
CA ILE A 898 4.13 36.33 -12.55
C ILE A 898 4.02 37.39 -13.66
N GLU A 899 5.13 37.77 -14.31
CA GLU A 899 5.16 38.77 -15.38
C GLU A 899 4.31 38.34 -16.58
N ILE A 900 4.38 37.07 -16.98
CA ILE A 900 3.56 36.53 -18.07
C ILE A 900 2.08 36.62 -17.71
N LEU A 901 1.68 36.25 -16.49
CA LEU A 901 0.28 36.34 -16.09
C LEU A 901 -0.22 37.79 -16.05
N GLN A 902 0.58 38.71 -15.51
CA GLN A 902 0.22 40.14 -15.43
C GLN A 902 0.08 40.78 -16.82
N SER A 903 1.00 40.50 -17.74
CA SER A 903 0.96 41.03 -19.12
C SER A 903 -0.19 40.47 -19.96
N ASN A 904 -0.82 39.38 -19.52
CA ASN A 904 -1.94 38.74 -20.21
C ASN A 904 -3.30 38.97 -19.51
N GLN A 905 -3.40 39.86 -18.52
CA GLN A 905 -4.67 40.23 -17.89
C GLN A 905 -5.66 40.85 -18.90
N GLY A 906 -6.92 40.43 -18.84
CA GLY A 906 -7.97 40.84 -19.78
C GLY A 906 -7.93 40.10 -21.12
N PHE A 907 -6.82 39.44 -21.44
CA PHE A 907 -6.69 38.53 -22.59
C PHE A 907 -6.93 37.07 -22.19
N MET A 908 -6.28 36.63 -21.12
CA MET A 908 -6.62 35.40 -20.40
C MET A 908 -7.60 35.77 -19.28
N GLU A 909 -8.83 35.28 -19.36
CA GLU A 909 -9.95 35.77 -18.54
C GLU A 909 -9.66 35.74 -17.03
N ASP A 910 -9.01 34.68 -16.53
CA ASP A 910 -8.70 34.49 -15.12
C ASP A 910 -7.23 34.74 -14.76
N ALA A 911 -6.45 35.42 -15.62
CA ALA A 911 -5.04 35.72 -15.34
C ALA A 911 -4.84 36.58 -14.08
N ASP A 912 -5.82 37.39 -13.71
CA ASP A 912 -5.85 38.13 -12.44
C ASP A 912 -5.86 37.19 -11.23
N ILE A 913 -6.74 36.18 -11.23
CA ILE A 913 -6.82 35.13 -10.21
C ILE A 913 -5.54 34.27 -10.21
N GLN A 914 -5.05 33.89 -11.40
CA GLN A 914 -3.83 33.09 -11.52
C GLN A 914 -2.59 33.82 -11.03
N THR A 915 -2.54 35.15 -11.17
CA THR A 915 -1.48 35.99 -10.60
C THR A 915 -1.42 35.84 -9.08
N VAL A 916 -2.57 35.76 -8.38
CA VAL A 916 -2.62 35.51 -6.94
C VAL A 916 -1.98 34.15 -6.61
N PHE A 917 -2.36 33.10 -7.33
CA PHE A 917 -1.77 31.76 -7.14
C PHE A 917 -0.27 31.72 -7.45
N ALA A 918 0.22 32.52 -8.39
CA ALA A 918 1.64 32.62 -8.70
C ALA A 918 2.42 33.25 -7.53
N TYR A 919 1.90 34.30 -6.91
CA TYR A 919 2.50 34.86 -5.68
C TYR A 919 2.45 33.86 -4.51
N MET A 920 1.35 33.13 -4.34
CA MET A 920 1.27 32.04 -3.34
C MET A 920 2.29 30.94 -3.62
N HIS A 921 2.48 30.58 -4.90
CA HIS A 921 3.48 29.60 -5.32
C HIS A 921 4.91 30.06 -5.00
N ALA A 922 5.20 31.35 -5.19
CA ALA A 922 6.46 32.00 -4.82
C ALA A 922 6.65 32.14 -3.30
N GLY A 923 5.61 31.93 -2.50
CA GLY A 923 5.61 32.13 -1.05
C GLY A 923 5.41 33.59 -0.60
N ASP A 924 5.10 34.51 -1.52
CA ASP A 924 4.79 35.91 -1.20
C ASP A 924 3.29 36.10 -0.94
N PHE A 925 2.84 35.60 0.21
CA PHE A 925 1.44 35.68 0.62
C PHE A 925 0.95 37.11 0.88
N SER A 926 1.85 38.03 1.25
CA SER A 926 1.51 39.44 1.47
C SER A 926 1.08 40.10 0.17
N THR A 927 1.87 39.91 -0.90
CA THR A 927 1.51 40.42 -2.22
C THR A 927 0.32 39.65 -2.81
N ALA A 928 0.21 38.35 -2.58
CA ALA A 928 -0.96 37.57 -2.96
C ALA A 928 -2.26 38.14 -2.36
N LEU A 929 -2.24 38.52 -1.08
CA LEU A 929 -3.40 39.13 -0.40
C LEU A 929 -3.72 40.52 -0.97
N ASN A 930 -2.71 41.35 -1.25
CA ASN A 930 -2.91 42.63 -1.90
C ASN A 930 -3.56 42.47 -3.28
N LYS A 931 -3.06 41.54 -4.10
CA LYS A 931 -3.63 41.22 -5.42
C LYS A 931 -5.05 40.66 -5.32
N THR A 932 -5.33 39.85 -4.29
CA THR A 932 -6.69 39.39 -3.99
C THR A 932 -7.64 40.56 -3.69
N ASN A 933 -7.16 41.58 -2.95
CA ASN A 933 -7.95 42.76 -2.63
C ASN A 933 -8.20 43.66 -3.85
N GLU A 934 -7.30 43.66 -4.83
CA GLU A 934 -7.39 44.38 -6.10
C GLU A 934 -8.35 43.73 -7.12
N LEU A 935 -8.80 42.49 -6.89
CA LEU A 935 -9.75 41.81 -7.78
C LEU A 935 -11.03 42.62 -8.00
N GLY A 936 -11.48 42.68 -9.26
CA GLY A 936 -12.64 43.47 -9.69
C GLY A 936 -13.97 43.03 -9.08
N SER A 937 -15.00 43.86 -9.23
CA SER A 937 -16.33 43.60 -8.65
C SER A 937 -17.04 42.36 -9.22
N ASN A 938 -16.59 41.83 -10.35
CA ASN A 938 -17.03 40.56 -10.95
C ASN A 938 -16.36 39.32 -10.33
N ARG A 939 -15.44 39.49 -9.36
CA ARG A 939 -14.67 38.42 -8.72
C ARG A 939 -14.95 38.30 -7.21
N THR A 940 -16.14 38.70 -6.76
CA THR A 940 -16.48 38.73 -5.32
C THR A 940 -16.31 37.39 -4.61
N ASP A 941 -16.73 36.30 -5.25
CA ASP A 941 -16.60 34.95 -4.69
C ASP A 941 -15.14 34.53 -4.56
N TRP A 942 -14.34 34.75 -5.61
CA TRP A 942 -12.91 34.50 -5.61
C TRP A 942 -12.16 35.35 -4.58
N LYS A 943 -12.50 36.62 -4.44
CA LYS A 943 -11.90 37.50 -3.43
C LYS A 943 -12.11 36.99 -2.01
N ALA A 944 -13.33 36.58 -1.69
CA ALA A 944 -13.65 36.00 -0.39
C ALA A 944 -12.96 34.65 -0.18
N LEU A 945 -12.97 33.77 -1.18
CA LEU A 945 -12.36 32.45 -1.13
C LEU A 945 -10.83 32.54 -0.96
N LEU A 946 -10.15 33.29 -1.83
CA LEU A 946 -8.68 33.43 -1.81
C LEU A 946 -8.17 34.07 -0.52
N THR A 947 -8.91 35.02 0.05
CA THR A 947 -8.56 35.59 1.36
C THR A 947 -8.48 34.51 2.43
N GLN A 948 -9.45 33.59 2.46
CA GLN A 948 -9.47 32.48 3.42
C GLN A 948 -8.42 31.41 3.10
N VAL A 949 -8.17 31.12 1.82
CA VAL A 949 -7.13 30.16 1.40
C VAL A 949 -5.74 30.67 1.79
N ILE A 950 -5.44 31.95 1.57
CA ILE A 950 -4.17 32.56 1.97
C ILE A 950 -4.01 32.51 3.49
N ALA A 951 -5.05 32.87 4.24
CA ALA A 951 -5.03 32.77 5.71
C ALA A 951 -4.79 31.33 6.19
N PHE A 952 -5.48 30.35 5.60
CA PHE A 952 -5.31 28.93 5.89
C PHE A 952 -3.89 28.44 5.59
N GLN A 953 -3.32 28.79 4.44
CA GLN A 953 -1.95 28.37 4.07
C GLN A 953 -0.86 29.04 4.92
N GLN A 954 -1.15 30.18 5.54
CA GLN A 954 -0.27 30.83 6.50
C GLN A 954 -0.45 30.33 7.95
N ASP A 955 -1.49 29.55 8.24
CA ASP A 955 -1.73 29.01 9.57
C ASP A 955 -0.70 27.91 9.90
N THR A 956 0.16 28.20 10.88
CA THR A 956 1.23 27.29 11.31
C THR A 956 0.79 26.25 12.35
N VAL A 957 -0.44 26.38 12.87
CA VAL A 957 -1.01 25.48 13.88
C VAL A 957 -1.80 24.35 13.23
N THR A 958 -2.45 24.63 12.10
CA THR A 958 -3.30 23.71 11.33
C THR A 958 -2.78 23.57 9.90
N GLY A 959 -1.73 22.76 9.70
CA GLY A 959 -1.27 22.44 8.35
C GLY A 959 -2.34 21.68 7.55
N VAL A 960 -2.08 21.34 6.28
CA VAL A 960 -3.02 20.58 5.41
C VAL A 960 -3.50 19.26 6.03
N ASP A 961 -2.84 18.75 7.08
CA ASP A 961 -3.20 17.53 7.80
C ASP A 961 -4.29 17.73 8.90
N SER A 962 -4.66 18.98 9.22
CA SER A 962 -5.72 19.29 10.19
C SER A 962 -6.33 20.65 9.87
N ILE A 963 -7.65 20.77 9.82
CA ILE A 963 -8.37 22.02 9.54
C ILE A 963 -9.36 22.33 10.67
N SER A 964 -9.53 23.61 11.01
CA SER A 964 -10.51 24.03 12.02
C SER A 964 -11.94 23.87 11.50
N GLN A 965 -12.91 23.66 12.39
CA GLN A 965 -14.32 23.55 11.98
C GLN A 965 -14.82 24.83 11.30
N GLU A 966 -14.30 26.00 11.69
CA GLU A 966 -14.65 27.29 11.06
C GLU A 966 -14.24 27.34 9.59
N TYR A 967 -13.01 26.91 9.26
CA TYR A 967 -12.58 26.80 7.87
C TYR A 967 -13.39 25.74 7.12
N VAL A 968 -13.69 24.59 7.76
CA VAL A 968 -14.55 23.55 7.16
C VAL A 968 -15.90 24.13 6.76
N ASP A 969 -16.61 24.77 7.70
CA ASP A 969 -17.94 25.34 7.47
C ASP A 969 -17.89 26.39 6.34
N PHE A 970 -16.88 27.26 6.32
CA PHE A 970 -16.70 28.25 5.26
C PHE A 970 -16.50 27.60 3.89
N PHE A 971 -15.52 26.70 3.76
CA PHE A 971 -15.21 26.08 2.48
C PHE A 971 -16.35 25.16 2.00
N ASP A 972 -17.09 24.54 2.92
CA ASP A 972 -18.23 23.66 2.58
C ASP A 972 -19.33 24.46 1.87
N THR A 973 -19.58 25.71 2.29
CA THR A 973 -20.54 26.59 1.60
C THR A 973 -20.17 26.85 0.12
N TYR A 974 -18.89 26.86 -0.20
CA TYR A 974 -18.41 26.96 -1.59
C TYR A 974 -18.42 25.60 -2.29
N ALA A 975 -18.05 24.54 -1.58
CA ALA A 975 -17.91 23.19 -2.11
C ALA A 975 -19.25 22.54 -2.50
N THR A 976 -20.36 22.93 -1.87
CA THR A 976 -21.70 22.40 -2.14
C THR A 976 -22.55 23.31 -3.05
N SER A 977 -22.16 24.58 -3.23
CA SER A 977 -22.93 25.55 -4.00
C SER A 977 -22.61 25.49 -5.50
N GLU A 978 -23.63 25.32 -6.34
CA GLU A 978 -23.50 25.37 -7.80
C GLU A 978 -23.29 26.80 -8.35
N ASP A 979 -23.76 27.82 -7.61
CA ASP A 979 -23.71 29.22 -8.05
C ASP A 979 -22.42 29.95 -7.66
N LYS A 980 -21.54 29.31 -6.88
CA LYS A 980 -20.32 29.92 -6.34
C LYS A 980 -19.12 29.62 -7.23
N ASP A 981 -18.39 30.66 -7.58
CA ASP A 981 -17.08 30.50 -8.22
C ASP A 981 -16.02 30.01 -7.22
N GLY A 982 -15.12 29.14 -7.69
CA GLY A 982 -14.09 28.52 -6.86
C GLY A 982 -14.50 27.24 -6.11
N LYS A 983 -15.70 26.69 -6.40
CA LYS A 983 -16.19 25.40 -5.87
C LYS A 983 -15.13 24.29 -5.87
N ALA A 984 -14.45 24.07 -7.00
CA ALA A 984 -13.47 23.00 -7.13
C ALA A 984 -12.24 23.18 -6.22
N LEU A 985 -11.80 24.43 -6.00
CA LEU A 985 -10.73 24.70 -5.05
C LEU A 985 -11.17 24.36 -3.63
N ALA A 986 -12.38 24.78 -3.24
CA ALA A 986 -12.93 24.49 -1.92
C ALA A 986 -13.08 22.96 -1.69
N GLN A 987 -13.60 22.23 -2.68
CA GLN A 987 -13.64 20.77 -2.66
C GLN A 987 -12.25 20.16 -2.55
N ALA A 988 -11.28 20.64 -3.34
CA ALA A 988 -9.91 20.14 -3.33
C ALA A 988 -9.23 20.32 -1.96
N LEU A 989 -9.42 21.49 -1.35
CA LEU A 989 -8.94 21.81 -0.02
C LEU A 989 -9.58 20.90 1.04
N LEU A 990 -10.90 20.73 1.01
CA LEU A 990 -11.61 19.88 1.96
C LEU A 990 -11.27 18.40 1.79
N LEU A 991 -11.09 17.91 0.55
CA LEU A 991 -10.56 16.57 0.26
C LEU A 991 -9.15 16.39 0.82
N ALA A 992 -8.30 17.42 0.72
CA ALA A 992 -6.93 17.37 1.21
C ALA A 992 -6.82 17.41 2.74
N ALA A 993 -7.74 18.11 3.42
CA ALA A 993 -7.62 18.49 4.83
C ALA A 993 -8.69 17.94 5.80
N SER A 994 -9.85 17.47 5.34
CA SER A 994 -10.99 17.09 6.19
C SER A 994 -11.59 15.70 5.93
N ALA A 995 -11.00 14.91 5.01
CA ALA A 995 -11.55 13.64 4.54
C ALA A 995 -12.97 13.72 3.93
N SER A 996 -13.43 14.92 3.57
CA SER A 996 -14.70 15.13 2.87
C SER A 996 -14.70 14.42 1.52
N GLN A 997 -15.81 13.80 1.14
CA GLN A 997 -16.00 13.17 -0.17
C GLN A 997 -17.09 13.89 -0.95
N TYR A 998 -16.89 14.03 -2.25
CA TYR A 998 -17.83 14.69 -3.16
C TYR A 998 -18.18 13.76 -4.30
N ASP A 999 -19.42 13.87 -4.77
CA ASP A 999 -19.88 13.11 -5.93
C ASP A 999 -19.10 13.52 -7.17
N GLU A 1000 -18.51 12.52 -7.81
CA GLU A 1000 -17.85 12.65 -9.10
C GLU A 1000 -18.89 12.46 -10.22
N PRO A 1001 -19.10 13.46 -11.09
CA PRO A 1001 -20.07 13.32 -12.18
C PRO A 1001 -19.62 12.34 -13.27
N HIS A 1002 -20.52 11.43 -13.65
CA HIS A 1002 -20.31 10.49 -14.75
C HIS A 1002 -21.49 10.50 -15.72
N ALA A 1003 -21.80 11.68 -16.26
CA ALA A 1003 -22.90 11.81 -17.21
C ALA A 1003 -22.58 11.06 -18.52
N LEU A 1004 -23.46 10.14 -18.92
CA LEU A 1004 -23.32 9.34 -20.15
C LEU A 1004 -24.52 9.59 -21.10
N PRO A 1005 -24.37 9.31 -22.41
CA PRO A 1005 -25.48 9.41 -23.37
C PRO A 1005 -26.75 8.61 -22.98
N GLU A 1006 -27.94 9.21 -23.17
CA GLU A 1006 -29.24 8.72 -22.64
C GLU A 1006 -29.70 7.33 -23.11
N GLU A 1007 -29.26 6.85 -24.28
CA GLU A 1007 -29.55 5.48 -24.75
C GLU A 1007 -29.01 4.39 -23.78
N ASN A 1008 -28.15 4.78 -22.83
CA ASN A 1008 -27.58 3.93 -21.79
C ASN A 1008 -28.18 4.16 -20.38
N TYR A 1009 -29.23 4.99 -20.24
CA TYR A 1009 -29.75 5.45 -18.94
C TYR A 1009 -30.73 4.48 -18.27
N SER A 1010 -31.33 3.53 -19.02
CA SER A 1010 -32.40 2.65 -18.49
C SER A 1010 -31.91 1.44 -17.67
N GLY A 1011 -30.71 1.47 -17.08
CA GLY A 1011 -30.21 0.33 -16.30
C GLY A 1011 -29.12 0.57 -15.25
N ARG A 1012 -28.77 1.82 -14.88
CA ARG A 1012 -27.52 2.08 -14.11
C ARG A 1012 -27.63 2.97 -12.87
N MET A 1013 -28.79 3.01 -12.21
CA MET A 1013 -28.94 3.60 -10.86
C MET A 1013 -29.06 2.54 -9.76
N ALA A 1014 -28.72 1.28 -10.07
CA ALA A 1014 -28.64 0.21 -9.09
C ALA A 1014 -27.28 -0.48 -9.25
N ASN A 1015 -26.42 -0.29 -8.24
CA ASN A 1015 -25.15 -0.95 -8.02
C ASN A 1015 -23.92 -0.37 -8.74
N GLN A 1016 -23.03 0.20 -7.91
CA GLN A 1016 -21.55 0.16 -7.95
C GLN A 1016 -20.84 1.50 -8.14
N GLN A 1017 -20.77 2.29 -7.07
CA GLN A 1017 -19.45 2.75 -6.61
C GLN A 1017 -18.70 1.51 -6.09
N PRO A 1018 -17.46 1.25 -6.52
CA PRO A 1018 -16.50 0.49 -5.75
C PRO A 1018 -16.37 1.13 -4.37
N GLN A 1019 -16.97 0.48 -3.38
CA GLN A 1019 -16.58 0.68 -2.00
C GLN A 1019 -15.07 0.46 -1.93
N ALA A 1020 -14.31 1.54 -1.79
CA ALA A 1020 -13.07 1.47 -1.07
C ALA A 1020 -13.45 0.94 0.31
N THR A 1021 -13.17 -0.33 0.59
CA THR A 1021 -13.26 -0.86 1.95
C THR A 1021 -12.08 -0.33 2.75
N GLY A 1022 -11.92 1.00 2.83
CA GLY A 1022 -11.33 1.60 4.00
C GLY A 1022 -12.31 1.41 5.15
N LEU A 1023 -11.81 1.32 6.37
CA LEU A 1023 -12.62 1.46 7.58
C LEU A 1023 -13.20 2.87 7.65
N GLU A 1024 -14.08 3.23 6.72
CA GLU A 1024 -14.96 4.37 6.86
C GLU A 1024 -16.22 3.88 7.55
N SER A 1025 -16.32 4.23 8.82
CA SER A 1025 -17.58 4.27 9.55
C SER A 1025 -18.51 5.23 8.81
N ASN A 1026 -19.32 4.72 7.87
CA ASN A 1026 -20.65 5.21 7.47
C ASN A 1026 -21.16 4.39 6.28
N LYS A 1027 -21.63 3.16 6.52
CA LYS A 1027 -22.71 2.61 5.69
C LYS A 1027 -23.95 3.46 6.01
N ASN A 1028 -24.22 4.47 5.18
CA ASN A 1028 -25.55 5.07 5.08
C ASN A 1028 -26.53 3.98 4.63
N ASN A 1029 -26.98 3.18 5.59
CA ASN A 1029 -28.19 2.40 5.43
C ASN A 1029 -29.33 3.42 5.52
N SER A 1030 -29.89 3.82 4.37
CA SER A 1030 -31.00 4.76 4.20
C SER A 1030 -32.29 4.39 4.96
N ASN A 1031 -32.25 3.31 5.73
CA ASN A 1031 -33.38 2.70 6.43
C ASN A 1031 -33.25 2.80 7.97
N ILE A 1032 -32.18 3.41 8.52
CA ILE A 1032 -31.99 3.62 9.97
C ILE A 1032 -31.50 5.04 10.23
N THR A 1033 -32.27 5.83 10.99
CA THR A 1033 -31.89 7.18 11.42
C THR A 1033 -31.73 7.25 12.93
N VAL A 1034 -30.71 7.99 13.40
CA VAL A 1034 -30.44 8.18 14.82
C VAL A 1034 -30.40 9.66 15.16
N PHE A 1035 -31.31 10.12 16.02
CA PHE A 1035 -31.45 11.54 16.34
C PHE A 1035 -32.04 11.79 17.74
N PRO A 1036 -31.72 12.92 18.39
CA PRO A 1036 -30.68 13.88 18.00
C PRO A 1036 -29.28 13.29 18.22
N ASN A 1037 -28.30 13.68 17.42
CA ASN A 1037 -26.90 13.35 17.61
C ASN A 1037 -26.06 14.51 17.05
N PRO A 1038 -25.40 15.35 17.89
CA PRO A 1038 -25.16 15.18 19.33
C PRO A 1038 -26.41 15.16 20.22
N SER A 1039 -26.32 14.57 21.41
CA SER A 1039 -27.42 14.52 22.40
C SER A 1039 -26.94 14.71 23.83
N ARG A 1040 -27.78 15.36 24.66
CA ARG A 1040 -27.57 15.52 26.11
C ARG A 1040 -28.28 14.47 26.95
N ASN A 1041 -29.46 14.02 26.55
CA ASN A 1041 -30.32 13.18 27.41
C ASN A 1041 -30.50 11.76 26.86
N GLY A 1042 -30.45 11.58 25.55
CA GLY A 1042 -30.67 10.29 24.89
C GLY A 1042 -30.94 10.41 23.39
N ILE A 1043 -30.89 9.28 22.69
CA ILE A 1043 -31.02 9.19 21.23
C ILE A 1043 -32.23 8.33 20.86
N ASN A 1044 -32.91 8.67 19.77
CA ASN A 1044 -33.93 7.83 19.14
C ASN A 1044 -33.34 7.14 17.92
N ILE A 1045 -33.73 5.89 17.72
CA ILE A 1045 -33.41 5.08 16.54
C ILE A 1045 -34.71 4.80 15.81
N GLN A 1046 -34.82 5.25 14.56
CA GLN A 1046 -36.00 5.07 13.72
C GLN A 1046 -35.65 4.19 12.51
N PHE A 1047 -36.55 3.25 12.17
CA PHE A 1047 -36.40 2.31 11.06
C PHE A 1047 -37.37 2.67 9.93
N THR A 1048 -36.88 2.91 8.70
CA THR A 1048 -37.69 3.47 7.59
C THR A 1048 -38.12 2.44 6.52
N SER A 1049 -37.42 1.31 6.37
CA SER A 1049 -37.86 0.21 5.47
C SER A 1049 -37.07 -1.11 5.65
N ILE A 1050 -37.00 -1.64 6.86
CA ILE A 1050 -36.35 -2.95 7.09
C ILE A 1050 -37.42 -4.05 7.11
N GLU A 1051 -37.17 -5.17 6.44
CA GLU A 1051 -37.96 -6.40 6.62
C GLU A 1051 -38.08 -6.73 8.13
N GLU A 1052 -39.30 -7.05 8.58
CA GLU A 1052 -39.62 -7.31 9.99
C GLU A 1052 -38.62 -8.30 10.62
N GLY A 1053 -38.13 -8.02 11.84
CA GLY A 1053 -37.22 -8.93 12.54
C GLY A 1053 -36.52 -8.33 13.76
N ASN A 1054 -36.06 -9.22 14.63
CA ASN A 1054 -35.35 -8.88 15.87
C ASN A 1054 -33.97 -8.29 15.56
N VAL A 1055 -33.66 -7.14 16.16
CA VAL A 1055 -32.34 -6.50 16.09
C VAL A 1055 -31.73 -6.37 17.48
N LYS A 1056 -30.41 -6.53 17.56
CA LYS A 1056 -29.61 -6.24 18.75
C LYS A 1056 -28.98 -4.87 18.60
N ILE A 1057 -29.22 -3.98 19.54
CA ILE A 1057 -28.65 -2.63 19.60
C ILE A 1057 -27.60 -2.60 20.70
N GLU A 1058 -26.42 -2.06 20.42
CA GLU A 1058 -25.31 -1.94 21.37
C GLU A 1058 -24.69 -0.53 21.31
N LEU A 1059 -24.46 0.09 22.47
CA LEU A 1059 -23.64 1.28 22.60
C LEU A 1059 -22.33 0.89 23.28
N LYS A 1060 -21.19 1.23 22.69
CA LYS A 1060 -19.84 0.92 23.20
C LYS A 1060 -19.03 2.21 23.35
N ASP A 1061 -18.06 2.23 24.25
CA ASP A 1061 -17.05 3.31 24.23
C ASP A 1061 -16.03 3.08 23.08
N LEU A 1062 -15.13 4.04 22.89
CA LEU A 1062 -14.09 3.96 21.83
C LEU A 1062 -13.09 2.81 22.03
N LEU A 1063 -13.03 2.20 23.22
CA LEU A 1063 -12.19 1.04 23.52
C LEU A 1063 -12.96 -0.28 23.32
N GLY A 1064 -14.21 -0.21 22.86
CA GLY A 1064 -15.08 -1.36 22.60
C GLY A 1064 -15.79 -1.90 23.84
N LYS A 1065 -15.70 -1.24 25.00
CA LYS A 1065 -16.42 -1.65 26.21
C LYS A 1065 -17.92 -1.41 26.02
N LEU A 1066 -18.72 -2.43 26.26
CA LEU A 1066 -20.18 -2.34 26.18
C LEU A 1066 -20.74 -1.44 27.29
N ILE A 1067 -21.46 -0.40 26.89
CA ILE A 1067 -22.13 0.58 27.76
C ILE A 1067 -23.63 0.29 27.86
N TYR A 1068 -24.25 -0.08 26.73
CA TYR A 1068 -25.67 -0.40 26.66
C TYR A 1068 -25.90 -1.54 25.65
N THR A 1069 -26.85 -2.42 25.94
CA THR A 1069 -27.37 -3.37 24.94
C THR A 1069 -28.86 -3.58 25.13
N ASN A 1070 -29.58 -3.73 24.02
CA ASN A 1070 -31.00 -4.07 24.02
C ASN A 1070 -31.35 -4.91 22.79
N PHE A 1071 -32.41 -5.70 22.90
CA PHE A 1071 -33.00 -6.45 21.79
C PHE A 1071 -34.39 -5.86 21.52
N SER A 1072 -34.60 -5.36 20.30
CA SER A 1072 -35.88 -4.77 19.89
C SER A 1072 -36.41 -5.47 18.65
N ASP A 1073 -37.71 -5.56 18.54
CA ASP A 1073 -38.38 -5.80 17.26
C ASP A 1073 -38.46 -4.47 16.49
N ASN A 1074 -38.24 -4.47 15.18
CA ASN A 1074 -38.24 -3.27 14.34
C ASN A 1074 -39.66 -2.76 13.99
N LYS A 1075 -40.70 -3.26 14.70
CA LYS A 1075 -42.13 -2.92 14.54
C LYS A 1075 -42.58 -1.60 15.16
N ALA A 1076 -41.82 -1.03 16.08
CA ALA A 1076 -42.22 0.18 16.82
C ALA A 1076 -41.52 1.45 16.30
N SER A 1077 -42.29 2.53 16.20
CA SER A 1077 -42.02 3.81 15.55
C SER A 1077 -40.86 4.66 16.08
N SER A 1078 -40.07 4.20 17.06
CA SER A 1078 -38.79 4.80 17.49
C SER A 1078 -38.28 4.06 18.73
N ASN A 1079 -36.99 3.68 18.77
CA ASN A 1079 -36.33 3.10 19.94
C ASN A 1079 -35.49 4.17 20.66
N TYR A 1080 -35.86 4.54 21.89
CA TYR A 1080 -35.13 5.54 22.68
C TYR A 1080 -34.07 4.90 23.58
N ILE A 1081 -32.86 5.44 23.55
CA ILE A 1081 -31.75 5.09 24.45
C ILE A 1081 -31.44 6.29 25.34
N SER A 1082 -31.60 6.15 26.65
CA SER A 1082 -31.18 7.17 27.60
C SER A 1082 -29.65 7.20 27.72
N LEU A 1083 -29.09 8.40 27.77
CA LEU A 1083 -27.66 8.65 27.97
C LEU A 1083 -27.39 9.40 29.29
N LEU A 1084 -28.36 9.45 30.21
CA LEU A 1084 -28.22 10.22 31.47
C LEU A 1084 -27.08 9.71 32.35
N ASP A 1085 -26.89 8.38 32.40
CA ASP A 1085 -25.81 7.74 33.19
C ASP A 1085 -24.52 7.55 32.38
N VAL A 1086 -24.49 8.07 31.15
CA VAL A 1086 -23.36 7.96 30.23
C VAL A 1086 -22.57 9.27 30.28
N LYS A 1087 -21.27 9.18 30.59
CA LYS A 1087 -20.39 10.37 30.67
C LYS A 1087 -20.33 11.10 29.33
N ALA A 1088 -20.14 12.42 29.35
CA ALA A 1088 -19.86 13.17 28.12
C ALA A 1088 -18.66 12.59 27.38
N GLY A 1089 -18.79 12.44 26.07
CA GLY A 1089 -17.81 11.75 25.25
C GLY A 1089 -18.42 11.12 23.99
N MET A 1090 -17.55 10.47 23.21
CA MET A 1090 -17.92 9.79 21.98
C MET A 1090 -18.12 8.30 22.23
N TYR A 1091 -19.20 7.75 21.67
CA TYR A 1091 -19.58 6.34 21.77
C TYR A 1091 -19.87 5.77 20.39
N LEU A 1092 -19.83 4.45 20.25
CA LEU A 1092 -20.16 3.73 19.04
C LEU A 1092 -21.49 2.99 19.23
N LEU A 1093 -22.50 3.32 18.45
CA LEU A 1093 -23.75 2.58 18.38
C LEU A 1093 -23.68 1.56 17.24
N SER A 1094 -23.93 0.29 17.51
CA SER A 1094 -24.02 -0.78 16.51
C SER A 1094 -25.36 -1.50 16.60
N ILE A 1095 -25.98 -1.79 15.45
CA ILE A 1095 -27.21 -2.57 15.32
C ILE A 1095 -26.91 -3.83 14.52
N THR A 1096 -27.26 -4.99 15.08
CA THR A 1096 -26.98 -6.31 14.52
C THR A 1096 -28.28 -7.06 14.25
N LYS A 1097 -28.43 -7.64 13.04
CA LYS A 1097 -29.51 -8.56 12.66
C LYS A 1097 -28.86 -9.86 12.18
N ASP A 1098 -29.35 -11.02 12.61
CA ASP A 1098 -28.86 -12.33 12.18
C ASP A 1098 -27.32 -12.54 12.25
N LYS A 1099 -26.70 -11.97 13.31
CA LYS A 1099 -25.24 -11.96 13.56
C LYS A 1099 -24.41 -11.07 12.64
N GLU A 1100 -25.03 -10.30 11.75
CA GLU A 1100 -24.38 -9.30 10.92
C GLU A 1100 -24.66 -7.88 11.44
N VAL A 1101 -23.62 -7.03 11.52
CA VAL A 1101 -23.80 -5.62 11.89
C VAL A 1101 -24.35 -4.86 10.69
N ILE A 1102 -25.62 -4.47 10.78
CA ILE A 1102 -26.36 -3.81 9.70
C ILE A 1102 -26.25 -2.28 9.77
N TYR A 1103 -25.90 -1.71 10.93
CA TYR A 1103 -25.72 -0.26 11.07
C TYR A 1103 -24.71 0.04 12.16
N THR A 1104 -23.87 1.04 11.94
CA THR A 1104 -22.96 1.56 12.97
C THR A 1104 -22.84 3.07 12.79
N THR A 1105 -22.97 3.80 13.89
CA THR A 1105 -22.78 5.25 13.91
C THR A 1105 -22.10 5.70 15.19
N LYS A 1106 -21.48 6.89 15.15
CA LYS A 1106 -20.89 7.52 16.33
C LYS A 1106 -21.95 8.33 17.05
N ILE A 1107 -22.05 8.22 18.36
CA ILE A 1107 -22.94 8.99 19.21
C ILE A 1107 -22.11 9.96 20.06
N ILE A 1108 -22.45 11.24 19.99
CA ILE A 1108 -21.81 12.28 20.79
C ILE A 1108 -22.72 12.61 21.96
N LYS A 1109 -22.29 12.26 23.18
CA LYS A 1109 -22.93 12.70 24.43
C LYS A 1109 -22.30 14.01 24.89
N GLU A 1110 -23.07 15.08 24.87
CA GLU A 1110 -22.69 16.39 25.43
C GLU A 1110 -22.91 16.42 26.95
N ASN A 1111 -22.33 17.41 27.63
CA ASN A 1111 -22.54 17.63 29.07
C ASN A 1111 -24.01 17.89 29.43
#